data_AF-A0A9P1BUR0-F1
#
_entry.id   AF-A0A9P1BUR0-F1
#
_cell.length_a   1.000
_cell.length_b   1.000
_cell.length_c   1.000
_cell.angle_alpha   90.00
_cell.angle_beta   90.00
_cell.angle_gamma   90.00
#
_symmetry.space_group_name_H-M   'P 1'
#
loop_
_entity.id
_entity.type
_entity.pdbx_description
1 polymer ?
#
loop_
_entity_poly.entity_id
_entity_poly.type
_entity_poly.pdbx_seq_one_letter_code
_entity_poly.pdbx_strand_id
1 'polypeptide(L)'
;MATSAPLLGAEKKKGGHSKASIFYGADEYLEELKKKYAHDHEIAALKNLLPGEGDPNAAGVAASQDKMLKVEKNNENRSLKTNRLFPTANKPDPMPQNLAFLFTKITPEQMIYMWNVLTAIFVTQVLMVIGYCAALATFPEYWWTCTLLFGLPFSYIAIQQIYIDHDVMHGATFPVYDFQKFLTHSFADFFSLPWEEFVLEHNRHHASTVDLLIQGEFGWDPEEFHYALQQWAGPFSTNWYKYILTVPWIPVIHFFGLNDTGSLFALEWWMHFPDEGAGGKCNKDFWNKWVPRRLKHNAFVLSLWACVWLLGTYPLGRPLSEGWRFMFTVSFFARIGFSAAWMFITNFTHSLPWNEFLAQDPGRTWPVLHNIMALVLGGKHRWNEMLFHDVHHAFPNAVGTLSQRGRFHGWEKVHDAAAEVLHRGLWKPNGDEETQMQKTQKKRSLMMKQNKTGLLRRAEEDSAAERQTKTTKATMAVWRVARHLGSTQGWQRAARNFSTDLKRTLTYEEHLKEGGKMVDFAGYGMPVQYEAKGSKHALSIIDSTKWTRESASLFDVSHMCSIRWTGKDAFDFVERVTTADVYGLPPMTGSLSVITNERGGVIDDTLVTKCNSKEHGEHVYQVVNAGCAPKDLKHFDEQLGKFGGDVKMEVMWDNRGLFAIQGPKAAEVLQRLSPSTDLKSVPFGQCLWMTLEGAECLVSRCGYTGEDGFEVFVPGSAAVPVWQLLSSQAEVRLAGLGARDSLRLEAGLCLYGHELDEDTTPSEAGLSWVVPKARREGAKNKFIGSEEILAQLADKSRYKRLRAGLMPASGPPAREGADIETLDGQVVGTVTSGSMSPCLKKNISIGYINKPHNKQGTDLQVVVRGKRYPAKVVKMPFVPTKYYKP
;
A
#
# COMPACT_ATOMS: atom_id res chain seq x y z
N MET A 1 35.20 23.86 -18.19
CA MET A 1 36.29 24.21 -17.26
C MET A 1 36.38 23.14 -16.17
N ALA A 2 36.90 21.95 -16.50
CA ALA A 2 37.17 20.92 -15.51
C ALA A 2 38.33 20.05 -16.00
N THR A 3 39.54 20.58 -15.91
CA THR A 3 40.72 19.71 -15.82
C THR A 3 40.76 19.18 -14.39
N SER A 4 40.84 17.86 -14.22
CA SER A 4 40.92 17.19 -12.90
C SER A 4 42.21 17.47 -12.12
N ALA A 5 43.12 18.28 -12.68
CA ALA A 5 44.27 18.81 -11.97
C ALA A 5 43.80 19.94 -11.03
N PRO A 6 44.15 19.91 -9.73
CA PRO A 6 44.00 21.07 -8.87
C PRO A 6 44.65 22.28 -9.54
N LEU A 7 43.94 23.40 -9.66
CA LEU A 7 44.51 24.67 -10.15
C LEU A 7 45.65 25.19 -9.27
N LEU A 8 45.87 24.57 -8.11
CA LEU A 8 47.04 24.75 -7.27
C LEU A 8 48.16 23.83 -7.78
N GLY A 9 49.08 24.41 -8.56
CA GLY A 9 50.25 23.72 -9.09
C GLY A 9 51.02 22.98 -8.00
N ALA A 10 51.45 21.76 -8.32
CA ALA A 10 52.27 20.93 -7.46
C ALA A 10 53.63 21.62 -7.18
N GLU A 11 53.98 21.71 -5.88
CA GLU A 11 55.25 22.18 -5.29
C GLU A 11 55.67 23.62 -5.64
N LYS A 12 56.08 24.55 -4.76
CA LYS A 12 56.49 24.58 -3.34
C LYS A 12 56.68 26.08 -2.99
N LYS A 13 56.34 26.51 -1.77
CA LYS A 13 57.25 27.12 -0.77
C LYS A 13 56.45 27.80 0.35
N LYS A 14 56.92 27.58 1.58
CA LYS A 14 56.43 28.18 2.83
C LYS A 14 56.32 29.71 2.69
N GLY A 15 55.16 30.27 3.04
CA GLY A 15 55.06 31.67 3.48
C GLY A 15 54.30 32.67 2.60
N GLY A 16 53.30 32.27 1.81
CA GLY A 16 52.43 33.23 1.13
C GLY A 16 51.03 32.69 0.89
N HIS A 17 50.02 33.44 1.34
CA HIS A 17 48.59 33.20 1.09
C HIS A 17 48.34 32.89 -0.39
N SER A 18 47.52 31.86 -0.67
CA SER A 18 47.24 31.51 -2.06
C SER A 18 46.38 32.60 -2.69
N LYS A 19 46.80 33.12 -3.86
CA LYS A 19 46.08 34.19 -4.60
C LYS A 19 44.67 33.78 -5.06
N ALA A 20 44.21 32.56 -4.79
CA ALA A 20 42.92 32.01 -5.20
C ALA A 20 41.88 31.92 -4.05
N SER A 21 42.21 32.38 -2.83
CA SER A 21 41.23 32.59 -1.75
C SER A 21 40.37 33.83 -2.07
N ILE A 22 39.47 33.72 -3.05
CA ILE A 22 38.64 34.84 -3.53
C ILE A 22 37.68 35.36 -2.44
N PHE A 23 37.34 34.54 -1.43
CA PHE A 23 36.48 34.95 -0.33
C PHE A 23 37.07 34.50 1.02
N TYR A 24 37.32 35.49 1.89
CA TYR A 24 37.60 35.45 3.34
C TYR A 24 38.26 34.20 3.95
N GLY A 25 39.48 34.35 4.49
CA GLY A 25 40.01 33.50 5.57
C GLY A 25 40.19 32.01 5.28
N ALA A 26 40.17 31.58 4.02
CA ALA A 26 40.24 30.17 3.63
C ALA A 26 41.49 29.46 4.15
N ASP A 27 42.62 30.17 4.16
CA ASP A 27 43.89 29.64 4.64
C ASP A 27 43.89 29.45 6.18
N GLU A 28 43.29 30.38 6.94
CA GLU A 28 43.17 30.30 8.41
C GLU A 28 42.18 29.21 8.83
N TYR A 29 41.07 29.11 8.10
CA TYR A 29 40.06 28.08 8.27
C TYR A 29 40.60 26.67 7.97
N LEU A 30 41.41 26.51 6.91
CA LEU A 30 42.12 25.27 6.57
C LEU A 30 43.07 24.83 7.69
N GLU A 31 43.78 25.75 8.32
CA GLU A 31 44.69 25.47 9.44
C GLU A 31 43.94 25.05 10.72
N GLU A 32 42.80 25.67 11.03
CA GLU A 32 41.93 25.23 12.14
C GLU A 32 41.34 23.83 11.88
N LEU A 33 40.92 23.57 10.64
CA LEU A 33 40.45 22.25 10.20
C LEU A 33 41.54 21.18 10.34
N LYS A 34 42.76 21.47 9.87
CA LYS A 34 43.92 20.57 10.01
C LYS A 34 44.22 20.24 11.47
N LYS A 35 44.13 21.23 12.36
CA LYS A 35 44.30 21.01 13.82
C LYS A 35 43.18 20.19 14.44
N LYS A 36 41.92 20.45 14.06
CA LYS A 36 40.74 19.72 14.58
C LYS A 36 40.76 18.24 14.22
N TYR A 37 41.11 17.89 12.98
CA TYR A 37 41.11 16.49 12.51
C TYR A 37 42.41 15.72 12.78
N ALA A 38 43.46 16.36 13.29
CA ALA A 38 44.65 15.65 13.79
C ALA A 38 44.37 14.86 15.09
N HIS A 39 43.27 15.14 15.79
CA HIS A 39 42.91 14.51 17.07
C HIS A 39 41.71 13.56 17.00
N ASP A 40 40.75 13.80 16.10
CA ASP A 40 39.56 12.95 15.98
C ASP A 40 39.80 11.74 15.06
N HIS A 41 40.21 10.63 15.69
CA HIS A 41 39.98 9.24 15.28
C HIS A 41 40.10 8.91 13.79
N GLU A 42 41.29 8.48 13.32
CA GLU A 42 41.37 7.56 12.17
C GLU A 42 42.78 6.98 11.90
N ILE A 43 43.86 7.61 12.37
CA ILE A 43 45.21 7.00 12.29
C ILE A 43 45.28 5.73 13.16
N ALA A 44 44.51 5.67 14.25
CA ALA A 44 44.37 4.45 15.07
C ALA A 44 43.49 3.39 14.38
N ALA A 45 42.42 3.78 13.68
CA ALA A 45 41.52 2.85 12.99
C ALA A 45 42.20 2.19 11.78
N LEU A 46 43.06 2.91 11.07
CA LEU A 46 43.82 2.36 9.93
C LEU A 46 44.97 1.45 10.36
N LYS A 47 45.61 1.69 11.51
CA LYS A 47 46.60 0.75 12.08
C LYS A 47 45.96 -0.52 12.65
N ASN A 48 44.70 -0.44 13.11
CA ASN A 48 43.94 -1.55 13.71
C ASN A 48 43.17 -2.43 12.69
N LEU A 49 43.24 -2.13 11.39
CA LEU A 49 42.67 -2.98 10.32
C LEU A 49 43.69 -3.99 9.75
N LEU A 50 44.93 -4.00 10.27
CA LEU A 50 45.89 -5.06 9.99
C LEU A 50 45.60 -6.26 10.93
N PRO A 51 45.58 -7.49 10.41
CA PRO A 51 45.03 -8.64 11.11
C PRO A 51 45.91 -9.03 12.29
N GLY A 52 45.38 -9.00 13.51
CA GLY A 52 46.16 -9.43 14.68
C GLY A 52 45.45 -9.39 16.02
N GLU A 53 44.97 -8.25 16.50
CA GLU A 53 44.59 -8.12 17.91
C GLU A 53 43.30 -7.29 18.06
N GLY A 54 42.31 -7.87 18.73
CA GLY A 54 41.00 -7.28 18.98
C GLY A 54 41.06 -6.07 19.90
N ASP A 55 40.09 -5.16 19.72
CA ASP A 55 39.94 -3.91 20.46
C ASP A 55 39.88 -4.12 22.01
N PRO A 56 40.87 -3.62 22.78
CA PRO A 56 40.84 -3.66 24.24
C PRO A 56 39.77 -2.73 24.86
N ASN A 57 39.18 -1.82 24.08
CA ASN A 57 38.16 -0.87 24.52
C ASN A 57 36.74 -1.22 24.04
N ALA A 58 36.52 -2.40 23.46
CA ALA A 58 35.17 -2.95 23.29
C ALA A 58 34.42 -3.05 24.64
N ALA A 59 35.16 -3.14 25.75
CA ALA A 59 34.62 -3.09 27.11
C ALA A 59 34.18 -1.67 27.54
N GLY A 60 34.78 -0.61 27.01
CA GLY A 60 34.48 0.78 27.39
C GLY A 60 33.26 1.37 26.67
N VAL A 61 33.01 0.97 25.42
CA VAL A 61 31.77 1.34 24.70
C VAL A 61 30.55 0.63 25.32
N ALA A 62 30.75 -0.59 25.85
CA ALA A 62 29.75 -1.30 26.63
C ALA A 62 29.37 -0.58 27.95
N ALA A 63 30.19 0.35 28.44
CA ALA A 63 29.94 1.10 29.67
C ALA A 63 29.12 2.40 29.47
N SER A 64 28.87 2.84 28.22
CA SER A 64 28.02 4.02 27.94
C SER A 64 26.55 3.67 27.61
N GLN A 65 26.07 2.53 28.12
CA GLN A 65 24.71 2.03 27.89
C GLN A 65 23.57 2.97 28.32
N ASP A 66 23.86 4.06 29.05
CA ASP A 66 22.84 4.96 29.60
C ASP A 66 22.47 6.17 28.72
N LYS A 67 23.03 6.30 27.51
CA LYS A 67 22.54 7.31 26.53
C LYS A 67 22.09 6.74 25.18
N MET A 68 22.15 5.42 25.02
CA MET A 68 21.50 4.74 23.91
C MET A 68 20.19 4.13 24.41
N LEU A 69 19.06 4.58 23.86
CA LEU A 69 17.75 4.01 24.16
C LEU A 69 17.80 2.49 23.91
N LYS A 70 17.57 1.69 24.95
CA LYS A 70 17.43 0.23 24.81
C LYS A 70 16.26 -0.06 23.86
N VAL A 71 16.56 -0.49 22.64
CA VAL A 71 15.56 -0.86 21.65
C VAL A 71 15.05 -2.26 21.98
N GLU A 72 13.78 -2.36 22.37
CA GLU A 72 13.13 -3.63 22.69
C GLU A 72 12.66 -4.31 21.39
N LYS A 73 13.25 -5.47 21.09
CA LYS A 73 12.92 -6.29 19.91
C LYS A 73 12.25 -7.58 20.34
N ASN A 74 11.31 -8.07 19.53
CA ASN A 74 10.70 -9.38 19.73
C ASN A 74 11.56 -10.47 19.05
N ASN A 75 11.15 -11.73 19.25
CA ASN A 75 11.86 -12.91 18.72
C ASN A 75 11.90 -12.98 17.18
N GLU A 76 11.16 -12.11 16.46
CA GLU A 76 11.16 -12.01 15.00
C GLU A 76 12.00 -10.82 14.49
N ASN A 77 12.87 -10.24 15.34
CA ASN A 77 13.64 -9.03 15.03
C ASN A 77 12.74 -7.83 14.65
N ARG A 78 11.52 -7.78 15.20
CA ARG A 78 10.60 -6.64 15.05
C ARG A 78 10.64 -5.77 16.30
N SER A 79 10.42 -4.47 16.13
CA SER A 79 10.22 -3.57 17.28
C SER A 79 9.02 -4.04 18.10
N LEU A 80 9.19 -4.21 19.41
CA LEU A 80 8.09 -4.58 20.32
C LEU A 80 7.00 -3.50 20.39
N LYS A 81 7.37 -2.24 20.10
CA LYS A 81 6.46 -1.09 20.17
C LYS A 81 5.67 -0.88 18.87
N THR A 82 6.31 -1.08 17.71
CA THR A 82 5.74 -0.72 16.39
C THR A 82 5.41 -1.94 15.53
N ASN A 83 5.90 -3.12 15.92
CA ASN A 83 5.82 -4.39 15.21
C ASN A 83 6.44 -4.38 13.79
N ARG A 84 7.20 -3.34 13.44
CA ARG A 84 7.96 -3.27 12.18
C ARG A 84 9.23 -4.10 12.26
N LEU A 85 9.59 -4.76 11.16
CA LEU A 85 10.78 -5.61 11.05
C LEU A 85 12.02 -4.72 10.97
N PHE A 86 13.00 -4.97 11.85
CA PHE A 86 14.33 -4.41 11.66
C PHE A 86 15.00 -5.19 10.51
N PRO A 87 15.51 -4.49 9.48
CA PRO A 87 16.26 -5.15 8.41
C PRO A 87 17.47 -5.86 9.01
N THR A 88 17.80 -7.04 8.48
CA THR A 88 19.02 -7.75 8.84
C THR A 88 20.20 -7.09 8.15
N ALA A 89 21.30 -6.87 8.87
CA ALA A 89 22.54 -6.40 8.30
C ALA A 89 22.99 -7.31 7.13
N ASN A 90 23.12 -6.81 5.89
CA ASN A 90 23.97 -7.47 4.92
C ASN A 90 25.37 -7.45 5.52
N LYS A 91 26.06 -8.58 5.49
CA LYS A 91 27.49 -8.61 5.76
C LYS A 91 28.16 -8.43 4.40
N PRO A 92 28.69 -7.24 4.07
CA PRO A 92 29.36 -7.05 2.81
C PRO A 92 30.66 -7.88 2.77
N ASP A 93 30.95 -8.47 1.62
CA ASP A 93 32.23 -9.12 1.39
C ASP A 93 33.39 -8.11 1.55
N PRO A 94 34.57 -8.54 2.01
CA PRO A 94 35.73 -7.67 2.11
C PRO A 94 36.11 -7.08 0.75
N MET A 95 36.34 -5.77 0.75
CA MET A 95 36.65 -4.98 -0.44
C MET A 95 37.94 -5.49 -1.14
N PRO A 96 37.90 -5.76 -2.47
CA PRO A 96 39.08 -6.15 -3.22
C PRO A 96 40.19 -5.09 -3.16
N GLN A 97 41.42 -5.50 -2.88
CA GLN A 97 42.58 -4.61 -2.72
C GLN A 97 42.85 -3.71 -3.95
N ASN A 98 42.55 -4.20 -5.16
CA ASN A 98 42.72 -3.46 -6.41
C ASN A 98 41.67 -2.35 -6.61
N LEU A 99 40.60 -2.31 -5.81
CA LEU A 99 39.59 -1.25 -5.81
C LEU A 99 39.82 -0.24 -4.68
N ALA A 100 40.79 -0.46 -3.79
CA ALA A 100 41.07 0.39 -2.62
C ALA A 100 41.44 1.85 -2.97
N PHE A 101 41.95 2.11 -4.18
CA PHE A 101 42.26 3.48 -4.63
C PHE A 101 41.01 4.33 -4.86
N LEU A 102 39.84 3.70 -5.08
CA LEU A 102 38.58 4.44 -5.13
C LEU A 102 38.40 5.20 -3.82
N PHE A 103 38.99 4.72 -2.72
CA PHE A 103 38.72 5.09 -1.35
C PHE A 103 39.61 6.19 -0.74
N THR A 104 40.31 6.96 -1.58
CA THR A 104 41.10 8.11 -1.13
C THR A 104 40.20 9.32 -0.81
N LYS A 105 40.32 9.89 0.40
CA LYS A 105 39.51 11.06 0.82
C LYS A 105 39.86 12.29 -0.04
N ILE A 106 38.84 13.07 -0.43
CA ILE A 106 39.05 14.42 -1.01
C ILE A 106 39.73 15.28 0.05
N THR A 107 40.74 16.04 -0.36
CA THR A 107 41.46 16.92 0.57
C THR A 107 40.60 18.15 0.93
N PRO A 108 40.81 18.77 2.09
CA PRO A 108 40.13 20.01 2.44
C PRO A 108 40.24 21.10 1.35
N GLU A 109 41.38 21.18 0.67
CA GLU A 109 41.63 22.13 -0.42
C GLU A 109 40.74 21.86 -1.65
N GLN A 110 40.55 20.60 -2.03
CA GLN A 110 39.64 20.21 -3.13
C GLN A 110 38.17 20.49 -2.78
N MET A 111 37.77 20.33 -1.51
CA MET A 111 36.41 20.67 -1.07
C MET A 111 36.13 22.17 -1.14
N ILE A 112 37.06 23.00 -0.65
CA ILE A 112 36.94 24.46 -0.74
C ILE A 112 36.89 24.92 -2.19
N TYR A 113 37.64 24.26 -3.08
CA TYR A 113 37.54 24.51 -4.51
C TYR A 113 36.11 24.31 -5.04
N MET A 114 35.44 23.21 -4.68
CA MET A 114 34.06 22.96 -5.10
C MET A 114 33.08 24.03 -4.56
N TRP A 115 33.24 24.43 -3.30
CA TRP A 115 32.48 25.54 -2.69
C TRP A 115 32.71 26.88 -3.40
N ASN A 116 33.93 27.16 -3.82
CA ASN A 116 34.26 28.37 -4.58
C ASN A 116 33.62 28.34 -5.96
N VAL A 117 33.58 27.18 -6.63
CA VAL A 117 32.87 27.02 -7.90
C VAL A 117 31.37 27.26 -7.72
N LEU A 118 30.75 26.68 -6.68
CA LEU A 118 29.33 26.91 -6.37
C LEU A 118 29.03 28.39 -6.08
N THR A 119 29.90 29.03 -5.30
CA THR A 119 29.82 30.47 -5.00
C THR A 119 29.95 31.32 -6.27
N ALA A 120 30.90 30.98 -7.16
CA ALA A 120 31.10 31.67 -8.42
C ALA A 120 29.88 31.55 -9.35
N ILE A 121 29.22 30.39 -9.37
CA ILE A 121 27.98 30.17 -10.12
C ILE A 121 26.86 31.06 -9.59
N PHE A 122 26.67 31.10 -8.27
CA PHE A 122 25.65 31.96 -7.66
C PHE A 122 25.91 33.45 -7.96
N VAL A 123 27.14 33.92 -7.79
CA VAL A 123 27.52 35.30 -8.13
C VAL A 123 27.27 35.58 -9.62
N THR A 124 27.58 34.64 -10.50
CA THR A 124 27.32 34.76 -11.95
C THR A 124 25.83 34.92 -12.22
N GLN A 125 24.97 34.14 -11.57
CA GLN A 125 23.51 34.28 -11.72
C GLN A 125 23.00 35.64 -11.24
N VAL A 126 23.49 36.13 -10.09
CA VAL A 126 23.14 37.47 -9.59
C VAL A 126 23.55 38.55 -10.60
N LEU A 127 24.77 38.46 -11.13
CA LEU A 127 25.27 39.39 -12.15
C LEU A 127 24.46 39.31 -13.45
N MET A 128 23.99 38.13 -13.85
CA MET A 128 23.13 37.97 -15.02
C MET A 128 21.76 38.61 -14.82
N VAL A 129 21.16 38.55 -13.62
CA VAL A 129 19.89 39.23 -13.32
C VAL A 129 20.07 40.75 -13.37
N ILE A 130 21.16 41.26 -12.79
CA ILE A 130 21.50 42.69 -12.86
C ILE A 130 21.76 43.11 -14.32
N GLY A 131 22.53 42.32 -15.06
CA GLY A 131 22.82 42.55 -16.48
C GLY A 131 21.57 42.51 -17.36
N TYR A 132 20.62 41.63 -17.05
CA TYR A 132 19.32 41.60 -17.73
C TYR A 132 18.49 42.85 -17.46
N CYS A 133 18.45 43.32 -16.20
CA CYS A 133 17.82 44.60 -15.86
C CYS A 133 18.47 45.77 -16.63
N ALA A 134 19.80 45.84 -16.68
CA ALA A 134 20.52 46.85 -17.43
C ALA A 134 20.26 46.77 -18.95
N ALA A 135 20.21 45.57 -19.51
CA ALA A 135 19.90 45.35 -20.92
C ALA A 135 18.48 45.81 -21.27
N LEU A 136 17.48 45.52 -20.41
CA LEU A 136 16.11 46.02 -20.59
C LEU A 136 16.00 47.54 -20.44
N ALA A 137 16.78 48.14 -19.53
CA ALA A 137 16.84 49.59 -19.37
C ALA A 137 17.46 50.28 -20.60
N THR A 138 18.46 49.65 -21.21
CA THR A 138 19.22 50.20 -22.35
C THR A 138 18.53 49.94 -23.70
N PHE A 139 17.88 48.78 -23.85
CA PHE A 139 17.29 48.32 -25.10
C PHE A 139 15.83 47.86 -24.92
N PRO A 140 14.91 48.76 -24.48
CA PRO A 140 13.53 48.38 -24.18
C PRO A 140 12.76 47.84 -25.39
N GLU A 141 13.06 48.32 -26.60
CA GLU A 141 12.44 47.87 -27.86
C GLU A 141 12.81 46.41 -28.24
N TYR A 142 13.95 45.92 -27.73
CA TYR A 142 14.45 44.57 -27.98
C TYR A 142 14.24 43.64 -26.79
N TRP A 143 13.20 43.88 -26.00
CA TRP A 143 12.95 43.14 -24.76
C TRP A 143 12.98 41.62 -24.97
N TRP A 144 12.39 41.10 -26.05
CA TRP A 144 12.37 39.66 -26.35
C TRP A 144 13.77 39.09 -26.55
N THR A 145 14.65 39.84 -27.22
CA THR A 145 16.04 39.45 -27.45
C THR A 145 16.82 39.47 -26.15
N CYS A 146 16.66 40.53 -25.34
CA CYS A 146 17.26 40.62 -24.01
C CYS A 146 16.80 39.47 -23.12
N THR A 147 15.51 39.11 -23.15
CA THR A 147 14.94 38.01 -22.38
C THR A 147 15.48 36.65 -22.82
N LEU A 148 15.62 36.38 -24.12
CA LEU A 148 16.16 35.11 -24.60
C LEU A 148 17.67 34.96 -24.33
N LEU A 149 18.44 36.04 -24.53
CA LEU A 149 19.89 36.07 -24.27
C LEU A 149 20.21 35.94 -22.77
N PHE A 150 19.32 36.39 -21.90
CA PHE A 150 19.40 36.10 -20.47
C PHE A 150 18.92 34.68 -20.16
N GLY A 151 17.71 34.33 -20.61
CA GLY A 151 16.96 33.18 -20.13
C GLY A 151 17.57 31.82 -20.46
N LEU A 152 18.07 31.63 -21.69
CA LEU A 152 18.68 30.35 -22.10
C LEU A 152 20.01 30.08 -21.36
N PRO A 153 20.97 31.01 -21.31
CA PRO A 153 22.20 30.81 -20.53
C PRO A 153 21.92 30.71 -19.02
N PHE A 154 20.95 31.48 -18.50
CA PHE A 154 20.61 31.43 -17.08
C PHE A 154 20.05 30.07 -16.68
N SER A 155 19.15 29.51 -17.50
CA SER A 155 18.60 28.16 -17.30
C SER A 155 19.69 27.09 -17.36
N TYR A 156 20.64 27.20 -18.30
CA TYR A 156 21.76 26.27 -18.39
C TYR A 156 22.68 26.35 -17.16
N ILE A 157 22.99 27.56 -16.68
CA ILE A 157 23.80 27.73 -15.46
C ILE A 157 23.06 27.19 -14.23
N ALA A 158 21.73 27.35 -14.14
CA ALA A 158 20.92 26.73 -13.09
C ALA A 158 20.96 25.19 -13.12
N ILE A 159 21.00 24.57 -14.32
CA ILE A 159 21.24 23.12 -14.44
C ILE A 159 22.59 22.75 -13.82
N GLN A 160 23.66 23.46 -14.21
CA GLN A 160 25.01 23.20 -13.73
C GLN A 160 25.16 23.42 -12.21
N GLN A 161 24.44 24.41 -11.67
CA GLN A 161 24.40 24.68 -10.24
C GLN A 161 23.90 23.47 -9.45
N ILE A 162 22.79 22.85 -9.86
CA ILE A 162 22.23 21.68 -9.18
C ILE A 162 23.21 20.50 -9.17
N TYR A 163 23.90 20.24 -10.28
CA TYR A 163 24.89 19.16 -10.33
C TYR A 163 26.08 19.42 -9.40
N ILE A 164 26.58 20.65 -9.39
CA ILE A 164 27.74 21.00 -8.54
C ILE A 164 27.33 21.05 -7.07
N ASP A 165 26.12 21.53 -6.77
CA ASP A 165 25.53 21.47 -5.43
C ASP A 165 25.42 20.02 -4.96
N HIS A 166 24.93 19.12 -5.81
CA HIS A 166 24.90 17.69 -5.55
C HIS A 166 26.28 17.10 -5.24
N ASP A 167 27.31 17.42 -6.03
CA ASP A 167 28.67 16.93 -5.78
C ASP A 167 29.26 17.51 -4.48
N VAL A 168 28.98 18.79 -4.19
CA VAL A 168 29.38 19.47 -2.95
C VAL A 168 28.76 18.77 -1.74
N MET A 169 27.50 18.33 -1.82
CA MET A 169 26.82 17.58 -0.75
C MET A 169 27.51 16.25 -0.41
N HIS A 170 27.89 15.46 -1.43
CA HIS A 170 28.65 14.21 -1.24
C HIS A 170 30.01 14.43 -0.56
N GLY A 171 30.55 15.64 -0.71
CA GLY A 171 31.78 16.07 -0.08
C GLY A 171 31.62 16.68 1.32
N ALA A 172 30.41 17.11 1.72
CA ALA A 172 30.16 18.08 2.80
C ALA A 172 30.27 17.56 4.25
N THR A 173 31.03 16.49 4.49
CA THR A 173 31.50 16.10 5.85
C THR A 173 32.48 17.11 6.46
N PHE A 174 32.80 18.19 5.75
CA PHE A 174 33.69 19.27 6.16
C PHE A 174 32.87 20.52 6.47
N PRO A 175 33.26 21.31 7.48
CA PRO A 175 32.51 22.49 7.87
C PRO A 175 32.56 23.55 6.75
N VAL A 176 31.51 24.36 6.63
CA VAL A 176 31.31 25.37 5.58
C VAL A 176 31.17 26.77 6.19
N TYR A 177 31.39 27.84 5.41
CA TYR A 177 31.10 29.18 5.91
C TYR A 177 29.59 29.36 6.16
N ASP A 178 29.21 30.09 7.22
CA ASP A 178 27.80 30.27 7.58
C ASP A 178 26.96 30.87 6.45
N PHE A 179 27.54 31.78 5.64
CA PHE A 179 26.82 32.37 4.51
C PHE A 179 26.62 31.38 3.34
N GLN A 180 27.50 30.39 3.19
CA GLN A 180 27.42 29.41 2.11
C GLN A 180 26.25 28.44 2.31
N LYS A 181 25.78 28.29 3.56
CA LYS A 181 24.56 27.54 3.90
C LYS A 181 23.30 28.09 3.24
N PHE A 182 23.34 29.35 2.78
CA PHE A 182 22.24 29.99 2.07
C PHE A 182 22.37 29.90 0.54
N LEU A 183 23.53 29.44 0.01
CA LEU A 183 23.78 29.31 -1.44
C LEU A 183 23.24 28.01 -2.02
N THR A 184 22.96 27.02 -1.17
CA THR A 184 22.46 25.66 -1.50
C THR A 184 20.93 25.60 -1.59
N HIS A 185 20.34 26.79 -1.74
CA HIS A 185 18.91 27.07 -1.79
C HIS A 185 18.16 26.22 -2.82
N SER A 186 18.79 25.88 -3.94
CA SER A 186 18.19 25.09 -5.03
C SER A 186 17.81 23.69 -4.60
N PHE A 187 18.50 23.10 -3.62
CA PHE A 187 18.22 21.76 -3.08
C PHE A 187 17.53 21.82 -1.71
N ALA A 188 17.91 22.77 -0.85
CA ALA A 188 17.34 22.89 0.50
C ALA A 188 15.84 23.24 0.50
N ASP A 189 15.37 23.99 -0.50
CA ASP A 189 13.94 24.26 -0.67
C ASP A 189 13.12 23.01 -1.00
N PHE A 190 13.71 22.01 -1.66
CA PHE A 190 13.02 20.77 -2.04
C PHE A 190 12.69 19.89 -0.82
N PHE A 191 13.64 19.78 0.12
CA PHE A 191 13.54 18.87 1.26
C PHE A 191 13.14 19.56 2.57
N SER A 192 13.13 20.90 2.61
CA SER A 192 12.78 21.68 3.81
C SER A 192 13.58 21.29 5.06
N LEU A 193 14.86 20.94 4.88
CA LEU A 193 15.79 20.65 5.97
C LEU A 193 16.89 21.72 6.03
N PRO A 194 17.38 22.10 7.23
CA PRO A 194 18.60 22.87 7.36
C PRO A 194 19.75 22.20 6.61
N TRP A 195 20.65 22.98 5.99
CA TRP A 195 21.77 22.45 5.19
C TRP A 195 22.54 21.34 5.91
N GLU A 196 22.84 21.50 7.19
CA GLU A 196 23.58 20.52 7.98
C GLU A 196 22.80 19.22 8.17
N GLU A 197 21.50 19.30 8.40
CA GLU A 197 20.63 18.12 8.52
C GLU A 197 20.42 17.47 7.15
N PHE A 198 20.27 18.27 6.10
CA PHE A 198 20.13 17.78 4.74
C PHE A 198 21.38 17.07 4.22
N VAL A 199 22.57 17.64 4.44
CA VAL A 199 23.85 16.98 4.13
C VAL A 199 24.02 15.71 4.94
N LEU A 200 23.60 15.71 6.21
CA LEU A 200 23.61 14.50 7.03
C LEU A 200 22.63 13.45 6.50
N GLU A 201 21.41 13.82 6.10
CA GLU A 201 20.42 12.89 5.55
C GLU A 201 20.79 12.41 4.13
N HIS A 202 21.32 13.28 3.28
CA HIS A 202 21.83 12.95 1.94
C HIS A 202 23.06 12.04 2.04
N ASN A 203 24.01 12.37 2.91
CA ASN A 203 25.12 11.47 3.21
C ASN A 203 24.63 10.21 3.88
N ARG A 204 23.59 10.21 4.72
CA ARG A 204 22.96 8.97 5.22
C ARG A 204 22.20 8.24 4.14
N HIS A 205 21.75 8.84 3.06
CA HIS A 205 21.15 8.12 1.94
C HIS A 205 22.22 7.37 1.14
N HIS A 206 23.42 7.96 1.00
CA HIS A 206 24.54 7.37 0.24
C HIS A 206 25.57 6.58 1.09
N ALA A 207 25.70 6.86 2.39
CA ALA A 207 26.62 6.25 3.37
C ALA A 207 26.04 5.01 4.07
N SER A 208 24.80 4.64 3.77
CA SER A 208 24.02 3.68 4.53
C SER A 208 23.79 2.33 3.85
N THR A 209 24.87 1.62 3.64
CA THR A 209 24.83 0.17 3.54
C THR A 209 25.48 -0.32 4.82
N VAL A 210 26.71 0.06 5.17
CA VAL A 210 27.32 -0.57 6.36
C VAL A 210 26.70 -0.16 7.70
N ASP A 211 26.44 1.13 7.98
CA ASP A 211 25.81 1.55 9.24
C ASP A 211 24.28 1.33 9.26
N LEU A 212 23.59 1.30 8.12
CA LEU A 212 22.16 0.93 8.06
C LEU A 212 21.94 -0.56 8.25
N LEU A 213 22.89 -1.37 7.80
CA LEU A 213 22.90 -2.81 8.05
C LEU A 213 23.17 -3.06 9.54
N ILE A 214 24.09 -2.32 10.16
CA ILE A 214 24.43 -2.48 11.59
C ILE A 214 23.39 -1.83 12.54
N GLN A 215 22.83 -0.66 12.21
CA GLN A 215 22.00 0.15 13.12
C GLN A 215 20.50 0.20 12.76
N GLY A 216 20.09 -0.26 11.58
CA GLY A 216 18.66 -0.45 11.25
C GLY A 216 17.76 0.79 11.37
N GLU A 217 18.32 2.01 11.29
CA GLU A 217 17.55 3.25 11.45
C GLU A 217 17.83 4.26 10.33
N PHE A 218 17.21 3.99 9.19
CA PHE A 218 16.43 4.92 8.38
C PHE A 218 15.53 4.06 7.49
N GLY A 219 14.26 3.95 7.86
CA GLY A 219 13.24 3.18 7.14
C GLY A 219 12.70 3.95 5.95
N TRP A 220 13.57 4.39 5.05
CA TRP A 220 13.18 5.09 3.84
C TRP A 220 14.14 4.77 2.69
N ASP A 221 13.72 3.85 1.84
CA ASP A 221 14.24 3.73 0.49
C ASP A 221 13.50 4.78 -0.36
N PRO A 222 14.17 5.79 -0.95
CA PRO A 222 13.51 6.79 -1.77
C PRO A 222 12.80 6.17 -2.98
N GLU A 223 13.23 5.00 -3.47
CA GLU A 223 12.49 4.25 -4.48
C GLU A 223 11.17 3.71 -3.90
N GLU A 224 11.20 3.11 -2.71
CA GLU A 224 10.02 2.59 -2.00
C GLU A 224 9.00 3.69 -1.66
N PHE A 225 9.47 4.88 -1.27
CA PHE A 225 8.62 6.05 -1.06
C PHE A 225 8.07 6.64 -2.34
N HIS A 226 8.88 6.70 -3.39
CA HIS A 226 8.44 7.14 -4.70
C HIS A 226 7.39 6.19 -5.27
N TYR A 227 7.50 4.89 -5.02
CA TYR A 227 6.48 3.89 -5.32
C TYR A 227 5.26 3.98 -4.40
N ALA A 228 5.43 4.34 -3.13
CA ALA A 228 4.33 4.60 -2.21
C ALA A 228 3.53 5.84 -2.65
N LEU A 229 4.19 6.92 -3.09
CA LEU A 229 3.56 8.10 -3.69
C LEU A 229 2.84 7.77 -5.00
N GLN A 230 3.44 6.96 -5.87
CA GLN A 230 2.79 6.48 -7.10
C GLN A 230 1.60 5.55 -6.83
N GLN A 231 1.69 4.68 -5.82
CA GLN A 231 0.58 3.85 -5.34
C GLN A 231 -0.53 4.69 -4.71
N TRP A 232 -0.16 5.68 -3.91
CA TRP A 232 -1.05 6.61 -3.23
C TRP A 232 -1.81 7.50 -4.21
N ALA A 233 -1.17 7.91 -5.30
CA ALA A 233 -1.81 8.71 -6.33
C ALA A 233 -2.71 7.92 -7.28
N GLY A 234 -2.47 6.62 -7.43
CA GLY A 234 -3.30 5.71 -8.22
C GLY A 234 -3.31 5.98 -9.73
N PRO A 235 -3.91 5.10 -10.54
CA PRO A 235 -4.10 5.33 -11.98
C PRO A 235 -5.15 6.42 -12.22
N PHE A 236 -4.99 7.17 -13.32
CA PHE A 236 -5.66 8.37 -13.86
C PHE A 236 -7.19 8.65 -13.66
N SER A 237 -7.92 7.97 -12.78
CA SER A 237 -9.39 7.97 -12.83
C SER A 237 -10.14 8.30 -11.55
N THR A 238 -9.53 8.40 -10.37
CA THR A 238 -10.30 8.67 -9.13
C THR A 238 -9.96 9.94 -8.36
N ASN A 239 -8.78 10.52 -8.52
CA ASN A 239 -8.44 11.83 -7.95
C ASN A 239 -7.37 12.52 -8.82
N TRP A 240 -7.81 13.26 -9.83
CA TRP A 240 -6.91 13.89 -10.81
C TRP A 240 -5.85 14.80 -10.14
N TYR A 241 -6.18 15.41 -8.99
CA TYR A 241 -5.26 16.27 -8.24
C TYR A 241 -4.15 15.50 -7.49
N LYS A 242 -4.34 14.21 -7.17
CA LYS A 242 -3.28 13.37 -6.57
C LYS A 242 -2.22 13.00 -7.60
N TYR A 243 -2.58 12.94 -8.87
CA TYR A 243 -1.64 12.77 -9.96
C TYR A 243 -0.73 13.99 -10.14
N ILE A 244 -1.19 15.20 -9.77
CA ILE A 244 -0.34 16.40 -9.73
C ILE A 244 0.82 16.19 -8.76
N LEU A 245 0.58 15.50 -7.63
CA LEU A 245 1.57 15.18 -6.59
C LEU A 245 2.46 13.97 -6.91
N THR A 246 2.34 13.38 -8.11
CA THR A 246 3.20 12.29 -8.57
C THR A 246 4.39 12.77 -9.36
N VAL A 247 5.39 11.89 -9.44
CA VAL A 247 6.70 12.08 -10.05
C VAL A 247 6.72 12.70 -11.44
N PRO A 248 5.80 12.37 -12.38
CA PRO A 248 5.72 13.05 -13.67
C PRO A 248 5.31 14.53 -13.59
N TRP A 249 4.56 14.92 -12.55
CA TRP A 249 4.06 16.28 -12.32
C TRP A 249 4.77 17.02 -11.20
N ILE A 250 5.62 16.33 -10.41
CA ILE A 250 6.59 16.95 -9.51
C ILE A 250 7.33 18.10 -10.22
N PRO A 251 7.93 17.94 -11.42
CA PRO A 251 8.55 19.04 -12.15
C PRO A 251 7.61 20.21 -12.43
N VAL A 252 6.32 19.93 -12.63
CA VAL A 252 5.28 20.93 -12.90
C VAL A 252 4.85 21.65 -11.61
N ILE A 253 4.70 20.96 -10.48
CA ILE A 253 4.51 21.55 -9.14
C ILE A 253 5.69 22.47 -8.80
N HIS A 254 6.91 21.97 -9.02
CA HIS A 254 8.15 22.72 -8.81
C HIS A 254 8.25 23.90 -9.77
N PHE A 255 7.67 23.81 -10.97
CA PHE A 255 7.58 24.93 -11.88
C PHE A 255 6.55 26.00 -11.43
N PHE A 256 5.45 25.61 -10.78
CA PHE A 256 4.41 26.55 -10.30
C PHE A 256 4.67 27.18 -8.93
N GLY A 257 5.78 26.86 -8.25
CA GLY A 257 6.12 27.52 -7.00
C GLY A 257 5.31 27.09 -5.79
N LEU A 258 4.65 25.94 -5.87
CA LEU A 258 4.21 25.17 -4.71
C LEU A 258 5.43 24.50 -4.03
N ASN A 259 6.48 25.30 -3.81
CA ASN A 259 7.84 24.97 -3.38
C ASN A 259 7.93 24.37 -1.97
N ASP A 260 6.81 24.11 -1.33
CA ASP A 260 6.79 23.57 0.02
C ASP A 260 6.52 22.06 -0.03
N THR A 261 7.09 21.34 -1.00
CA THR A 261 7.09 19.87 -1.00
C THR A 261 7.68 19.32 0.28
N GLY A 262 8.68 19.98 0.87
CA GLY A 262 9.22 19.57 2.16
C GLY A 262 8.31 19.93 3.35
N SER A 263 7.51 21.00 3.29
CA SER A 263 6.46 21.26 4.30
C SER A 263 5.27 20.32 4.13
N LEU A 264 4.85 20.02 2.89
CA LEU A 264 3.87 18.99 2.55
C LEU A 264 4.37 17.61 2.99
N PHE A 265 5.65 17.31 2.76
CA PHE A 265 6.29 16.07 3.18
C PHE A 265 6.41 16.00 4.69
N ALA A 266 6.80 17.07 5.39
CA ALA A 266 6.82 17.11 6.85
C ALA A 266 5.41 17.00 7.45
N LEU A 267 4.41 17.61 6.80
CA LEU A 267 3.01 17.54 7.20
C LEU A 267 2.43 16.15 6.94
N GLU A 268 2.67 15.55 5.78
CA GLU A 268 2.26 14.18 5.46
C GLU A 268 3.01 13.15 6.29
N TRP A 269 4.31 13.35 6.51
CA TRP A 269 5.11 12.52 7.42
C TRP A 269 4.59 12.62 8.85
N TRP A 270 4.25 13.82 9.33
CA TRP A 270 3.63 14.00 10.63
C TRP A 270 2.22 13.40 10.69
N MET A 271 1.41 13.53 9.63
CA MET A 271 0.05 12.98 9.57
C MET A 271 0.04 11.45 9.50
N HIS A 272 1.03 10.84 8.86
CA HIS A 272 1.12 9.39 8.64
C HIS A 272 2.09 8.67 9.58
N PHE A 273 3.02 9.40 10.20
CA PHE A 273 3.96 8.92 11.23
C PHE A 273 3.96 9.84 12.47
N PRO A 274 2.80 10.15 13.08
CA PRO A 274 2.68 11.17 14.14
C PRO A 274 3.46 10.85 15.42
N ASP A 275 3.79 9.59 15.69
CA ASP A 275 4.45 9.17 16.93
C ASP A 275 5.81 8.48 16.74
N GLU A 276 6.20 8.10 15.50
CA GLU A 276 7.35 7.23 15.27
C GLU A 276 8.02 7.46 13.90
N GLY A 277 8.85 8.50 13.82
CA GLY A 277 9.92 8.56 12.81
C GLY A 277 10.98 7.47 13.04
N ALA A 278 11.96 7.35 12.13
CA ALA A 278 13.12 6.48 12.30
C ALA A 278 13.77 6.74 13.69
N GLY A 279 13.71 5.75 14.59
CA GLY A 279 14.20 5.88 15.96
C GLY A 279 13.28 6.62 16.96
N GLY A 280 11.98 6.77 16.68
CA GLY A 280 11.02 7.33 17.65
C GLY A 280 11.19 8.82 17.95
N LYS A 281 11.82 9.57 17.05
CA LYS A 281 12.06 11.02 17.19
C LYS A 281 11.40 11.84 16.07
N CYS A 282 10.09 11.73 15.89
CA CYS A 282 9.34 12.96 15.62
C CYS A 282 9.32 13.73 16.95
N ASN A 283 10.47 14.32 17.30
CA ASN A 283 10.65 15.04 18.54
C ASN A 283 9.62 16.19 18.56
N LYS A 284 8.94 16.42 19.69
CA LYS A 284 8.17 17.66 19.89
C LYS A 284 9.02 18.91 19.57
N ASP A 285 10.35 18.80 19.67
CA ASP A 285 11.28 19.85 19.26
C ASP A 285 11.55 19.97 17.76
N PHE A 286 11.14 19.01 16.91
CA PHE A 286 11.33 19.12 15.46
C PHE A 286 10.69 20.41 14.97
N TRP A 287 9.40 20.61 15.26
CA TRP A 287 8.69 21.84 14.92
C TRP A 287 9.28 23.05 15.64
N ASN A 288 9.70 22.92 16.91
CA ASN A 288 10.31 24.03 17.66
C ASN A 288 11.66 24.51 17.08
N LYS A 289 12.43 23.62 16.45
CA LYS A 289 13.71 23.94 15.78
C LYS A 289 13.53 24.29 14.31
N TRP A 290 12.61 23.61 13.64
CA TRP A 290 12.30 23.76 12.22
C TRP A 290 11.62 25.10 11.94
N VAL A 291 10.58 25.46 12.69
CA VAL A 291 9.80 26.70 12.44
C VAL A 291 10.67 27.96 12.49
N PRO A 292 11.49 28.21 13.53
CA PRO A 292 12.32 29.42 13.57
C PRO A 292 13.40 29.48 12.48
N ARG A 293 13.98 28.32 12.12
CA ARG A 293 14.95 28.22 11.02
C ARG A 293 14.29 28.49 9.67
N ARG A 294 13.09 27.94 9.45
CA ARG A 294 12.29 28.15 8.23
C ARG A 294 11.82 29.59 8.09
N LEU A 295 11.42 30.24 9.19
CA LEU A 295 11.08 31.67 9.18
C LEU A 295 12.28 32.54 8.80
N LYS A 296 13.47 32.28 9.36
CA LYS A 296 14.71 32.98 8.99
C LYS A 296 15.06 32.78 7.51
N HIS A 297 14.95 31.55 7.02
CA HIS A 297 15.17 31.20 5.62
C HIS A 297 14.19 31.94 4.70
N ASN A 298 12.87 31.80 4.94
CA ASN A 298 11.84 32.45 4.13
C ASN A 298 11.99 33.97 4.13
N ALA A 299 12.39 34.58 5.26
CA ALA A 299 12.66 36.02 5.33
C ALA A 299 13.85 36.44 4.43
N PHE A 300 14.93 35.63 4.39
CA PHE A 300 16.07 35.87 3.50
C PHE A 300 15.70 35.69 2.02
N VAL A 301 14.90 34.67 1.70
CA VAL A 301 14.42 34.43 0.33
C VAL A 301 13.49 35.54 -0.14
N LEU A 302 12.57 35.98 0.72
CA LEU A 302 11.69 37.11 0.46
C LEU A 302 12.48 38.40 0.25
N SER A 303 13.60 38.62 0.98
CA SER A 303 14.43 39.81 0.77
C SER A 303 15.17 39.76 -0.58
N LEU A 304 15.69 38.60 -1.00
CA LEU A 304 16.28 38.43 -2.33
C LEU A 304 15.25 38.66 -3.44
N TRP A 305 14.05 38.08 -3.33
CA TRP A 305 12.99 38.30 -4.32
C TRP A 305 12.45 39.74 -4.29
N ALA A 306 12.44 40.40 -3.13
CA ALA A 306 12.14 41.83 -3.04
C ALA A 306 13.20 42.65 -3.78
N CYS A 307 14.49 42.31 -3.69
CA CYS A 307 15.54 42.96 -4.50
C CYS A 307 15.30 42.77 -6.01
N VAL A 308 14.95 41.55 -6.45
CA VAL A 308 14.62 41.29 -7.87
C VAL A 308 13.36 42.05 -8.31
N TRP A 309 12.35 42.12 -7.46
CA TRP A 309 11.14 42.91 -7.70
C TRP A 309 11.46 44.40 -7.84
N LEU A 310 12.34 44.94 -6.99
CA LEU A 310 12.82 46.33 -7.04
C LEU A 310 13.66 46.61 -8.30
N LEU A 311 14.46 45.66 -8.77
CA LEU A 311 15.16 45.76 -10.06
C LEU A 311 14.19 45.83 -11.25
N GLY A 312 13.00 45.24 -11.11
CA GLY A 312 11.93 45.33 -12.10
C GLY A 312 11.18 46.65 -12.12
N THR A 313 11.43 47.55 -11.14
CA THR A 313 10.67 48.80 -10.95
C THR A 313 11.58 50.00 -11.16
N TYR A 314 12.46 50.30 -10.19
CA TYR A 314 13.19 51.56 -10.13
C TYR A 314 14.14 51.77 -11.33
N PRO A 315 15.02 50.82 -11.71
CA PRO A 315 15.94 51.03 -12.83
C PRO A 315 15.23 51.07 -14.18
N LEU A 316 14.05 50.48 -14.29
CA LEU A 316 13.27 50.40 -15.53
C LEU A 316 12.23 51.54 -15.63
N GLY A 317 12.14 52.44 -14.65
CA GLY A 317 11.16 53.53 -14.62
C GLY A 317 9.70 53.05 -14.52
N ARG A 318 9.48 51.84 -13.99
CA ARG A 318 8.15 51.22 -13.91
C ARG A 318 7.51 51.40 -12.53
N PRO A 319 6.17 51.49 -12.44
CA PRO A 319 5.49 51.54 -11.15
C PRO A 319 5.74 50.26 -10.35
N LEU A 320 5.70 50.37 -9.02
CA LEU A 320 5.91 49.23 -8.11
C LEU A 320 4.97 48.04 -8.42
N SER A 321 3.75 48.32 -8.87
CA SER A 321 2.76 47.31 -9.29
C SER A 321 3.20 46.45 -10.46
N GLU A 322 4.29 46.78 -11.17
CA GLU A 322 4.79 46.04 -12.34
C GLU A 322 6.09 45.28 -12.10
N GLY A 323 6.73 45.42 -10.93
CA GLY A 323 7.99 44.72 -10.62
C GLY A 323 7.88 43.20 -10.70
N TRP A 324 6.67 42.65 -10.49
CA TRP A 324 6.42 41.21 -10.57
C TRP A 324 6.65 40.64 -11.97
N ARG A 325 6.55 41.44 -13.04
CA ARG A 325 6.78 40.97 -14.42
C ARG A 325 8.24 40.55 -14.65
N PHE A 326 9.16 41.37 -14.13
CA PHE A 326 10.59 41.08 -14.16
C PHE A 326 10.92 39.88 -13.26
N MET A 327 10.38 39.89 -12.04
CA MET A 327 10.50 38.80 -11.07
C MET A 327 10.02 37.45 -11.64
N PHE A 328 8.86 37.45 -12.31
CA PHE A 328 8.28 36.28 -12.96
C PHE A 328 9.20 35.74 -14.06
N THR A 329 9.78 36.62 -14.89
CA THR A 329 10.68 36.21 -15.97
C THR A 329 11.95 35.55 -15.43
N VAL A 330 12.57 36.15 -14.40
CA VAL A 330 13.74 35.58 -13.72
C VAL A 330 13.39 34.23 -13.07
N SER A 331 12.23 34.15 -12.40
CA SER A 331 11.75 32.90 -11.77
C SER A 331 11.47 31.81 -12.79
N PHE A 332 10.86 32.14 -13.93
CA PHE A 332 10.54 31.18 -14.99
C PHE A 332 11.80 30.47 -15.51
N PHE A 333 12.84 31.23 -15.89
CA PHE A 333 14.08 30.63 -16.40
C PHE A 333 14.88 29.91 -15.31
N ALA A 334 14.88 30.41 -14.06
CA ALA A 334 15.45 29.69 -12.93
C ALA A 334 14.80 28.30 -12.77
N ARG A 335 13.46 28.26 -12.78
CA ARG A 335 12.69 27.02 -12.58
C ARG A 335 12.81 26.03 -13.72
N ILE A 336 12.92 26.50 -14.96
CA ILE A 336 13.21 25.62 -16.11
C ILE A 336 14.52 24.88 -15.89
N GLY A 337 15.59 25.62 -15.58
CA GLY A 337 16.92 25.04 -15.37
C GLY A 337 16.94 24.04 -14.21
N PHE A 338 16.43 24.45 -13.04
CA PHE A 338 16.43 23.59 -11.87
C PHE A 338 15.55 22.34 -12.02
N SER A 339 14.36 22.48 -12.61
CA SER A 339 13.46 21.34 -12.84
C SER A 339 14.03 20.35 -13.86
N ALA A 340 14.69 20.85 -14.92
CA ALA A 340 15.32 20.01 -15.92
C ALA A 340 16.47 19.17 -15.33
N ALA A 341 17.31 19.76 -14.48
CA ALA A 341 18.38 19.03 -13.80
C ALA A 341 17.83 17.95 -12.84
N TRP A 342 16.79 18.29 -12.07
CA TRP A 342 16.15 17.35 -11.15
C TRP A 342 15.51 16.15 -11.87
N MET A 343 14.74 16.42 -12.94
CA MET A 343 14.14 15.37 -13.77
C MET A 343 15.18 14.35 -14.24
N PHE A 344 16.39 14.83 -14.55
CA PHE A 344 17.46 13.96 -15.01
C PHE A 344 18.11 13.16 -13.86
N ILE A 345 18.41 13.79 -12.73
CA ILE A 345 19.08 13.13 -11.59
C ILE A 345 18.20 12.08 -10.91
N THR A 346 16.89 12.30 -10.81
CA THR A 346 16.02 11.50 -9.92
C THR A 346 14.88 10.76 -10.60
N ASN A 347 14.37 11.24 -11.74
CA ASN A 347 13.20 10.62 -12.37
C ASN A 347 13.60 9.76 -13.57
N PHE A 348 14.52 10.28 -14.40
CA PHE A 348 14.92 9.62 -15.64
C PHE A 348 15.86 8.43 -15.37
N THR A 349 16.88 8.64 -14.53
CA THR A 349 17.87 7.63 -14.11
C THR A 349 17.29 6.47 -13.32
N HIS A 350 16.17 6.69 -12.62
CA HIS A 350 15.44 5.65 -11.87
C HIS A 350 14.32 4.99 -12.69
N SER A 351 14.13 5.41 -13.95
CA SER A 351 13.05 4.89 -14.77
C SER A 351 13.38 3.50 -15.32
N LEU A 352 12.38 2.62 -15.37
CA LEU A 352 12.58 1.28 -15.96
C LEU A 352 13.12 1.33 -17.40
N PRO A 353 12.65 2.22 -18.31
CA PRO A 353 13.23 2.31 -19.66
C PRO A 353 14.72 2.65 -19.65
N TRP A 354 15.18 3.46 -18.68
CA TRP A 354 16.59 3.78 -18.52
C TRP A 354 17.39 2.61 -17.99
N ASN A 355 16.86 1.90 -16.99
CA ASN A 355 17.48 0.69 -16.44
C ASN A 355 17.57 -0.43 -17.50
N GLU A 356 16.52 -0.59 -18.32
CA GLU A 356 16.53 -1.52 -19.46
C GLU A 356 17.56 -1.12 -20.53
N PHE A 357 17.70 0.19 -20.81
CA PHE A 357 18.72 0.70 -21.72
C PHE A 357 20.14 0.42 -21.20
N LEU A 358 20.42 0.71 -19.92
CA LEU A 358 21.72 0.42 -19.30
C LEU A 358 22.02 -1.08 -19.23
N ALA A 359 21.00 -1.92 -19.05
CA ALA A 359 21.16 -3.37 -19.06
C ALA A 359 21.49 -3.93 -20.45
N GLN A 360 21.05 -3.26 -21.53
CA GLN A 360 21.30 -3.68 -22.91
C GLN A 360 22.54 -3.04 -23.53
N ASP A 361 22.86 -1.80 -23.14
CA ASP A 361 24.00 -1.03 -23.63
C ASP A 361 24.78 -0.39 -22.46
N PRO A 362 25.41 -1.21 -21.59
CA PRO A 362 26.14 -0.70 -20.42
C PRO A 362 27.36 0.16 -20.80
N GLY A 363 27.87 -0.01 -22.02
CA GLY A 363 28.94 0.82 -22.60
C GLY A 363 28.46 2.15 -23.17
N ARG A 364 27.15 2.45 -23.13
CA ARG A 364 26.53 3.67 -23.67
C ARG A 364 26.98 3.99 -25.10
N THR A 365 26.98 2.95 -25.93
CA THR A 365 27.44 2.99 -27.32
C THR A 365 26.51 3.78 -28.24
N TRP A 366 25.30 4.17 -27.80
CA TRP A 366 24.40 5.00 -28.58
C TRP A 366 24.92 6.46 -28.75
N PRO A 367 25.43 6.86 -29.93
CA PRO A 367 26.23 8.09 -30.06
C PRO A 367 25.42 9.38 -29.95
N VAL A 368 24.15 9.36 -30.37
CA VAL A 368 23.27 10.53 -30.37
C VAL A 368 22.90 10.91 -28.93
N LEU A 369 22.47 9.94 -28.13
CA LEU A 369 22.19 10.15 -26.71
C LEU A 369 23.44 10.60 -25.96
N HIS A 370 24.58 9.96 -26.22
CA HIS A 370 25.85 10.35 -25.60
C HIS A 370 26.20 11.82 -25.87
N ASN A 371 26.06 12.29 -27.10
CA ASN A 371 26.38 13.68 -27.45
C ASN A 371 25.38 14.69 -26.87
N ILE A 372 24.08 14.36 -26.86
CA ILE A 372 23.05 15.19 -26.24
C ILE A 372 23.31 15.31 -24.73
N MET A 373 23.62 14.18 -24.07
CA MET A 373 23.86 14.17 -22.64
C MET A 373 25.16 14.86 -22.26
N ALA A 374 26.21 14.69 -23.06
CA ALA A 374 27.45 15.44 -22.88
C ALA A 374 27.23 16.95 -23.01
N LEU A 375 26.35 17.40 -23.92
CA LEU A 375 26.01 18.82 -24.04
C LEU A 375 25.25 19.33 -22.81
N VAL A 376 24.23 18.60 -22.36
CA VAL A 376 23.37 19.00 -21.22
C VAL A 376 24.15 19.02 -19.91
N LEU A 377 25.01 18.03 -19.68
CA LEU A 377 25.76 17.87 -18.43
C LEU A 377 27.06 18.69 -18.38
N GLY A 378 27.45 19.36 -19.47
CA GLY A 378 28.66 20.19 -19.52
C GLY A 378 29.93 19.45 -19.91
N GLY A 379 29.81 18.26 -20.48
CA GLY A 379 30.85 17.54 -21.21
C GLY A 379 30.75 16.02 -21.11
N LYS A 380 31.50 15.32 -21.99
CA LYS A 380 31.56 13.85 -22.01
C LYS A 380 32.09 13.25 -20.70
N HIS A 381 32.99 13.95 -20.03
CA HIS A 381 33.55 13.54 -18.75
C HIS A 381 32.47 13.41 -17.66
N ARG A 382 31.60 14.41 -17.51
CA ARG A 382 30.47 14.37 -16.56
C ARG A 382 29.42 13.35 -16.92
N TRP A 383 29.14 13.20 -18.21
CA TRP A 383 28.28 12.13 -18.68
C TRP A 383 28.84 10.76 -18.26
N ASN A 384 30.14 10.52 -18.43
CA ASN A 384 30.79 9.28 -18.00
C ASN A 384 30.83 9.10 -16.47
N GLU A 385 30.97 10.17 -15.68
CA GLU A 385 30.88 10.12 -14.22
C GLU A 385 29.51 9.61 -13.74
N MET A 386 28.43 10.01 -14.43
CA MET A 386 27.07 9.54 -14.14
C MET A 386 26.90 8.02 -14.37
N LEU A 387 27.82 7.34 -15.06
CA LEU A 387 27.74 5.87 -15.23
C LEU A 387 27.83 5.15 -13.89
N PHE A 388 28.67 5.64 -12.97
CA PHE A 388 28.78 5.04 -11.65
C PHE A 388 27.51 5.26 -10.81
N HIS A 389 26.90 6.44 -10.91
CA HIS A 389 25.61 6.74 -10.30
C HIS A 389 24.50 5.82 -10.83
N ASP A 390 24.43 5.64 -12.14
CA ASP A 390 23.48 4.74 -12.80
C ASP A 390 23.66 3.27 -12.37
N VAL A 391 24.92 2.82 -12.26
CA VAL A 391 25.29 1.47 -11.81
C VAL A 391 25.01 1.29 -10.31
N HIS A 392 25.18 2.33 -9.49
CA HIS A 392 24.81 2.33 -8.08
C HIS A 392 23.30 2.11 -7.89
N HIS A 393 22.45 2.80 -8.66
CA HIS A 393 20.99 2.66 -8.58
C HIS A 393 20.47 1.38 -9.21
N ALA A 394 21.08 0.90 -10.30
CA ALA A 394 20.71 -0.38 -10.89
C ALA A 394 21.10 -1.58 -10.01
N PHE A 395 22.14 -1.44 -9.17
CA PHE A 395 22.72 -2.54 -8.38
C PHE A 395 23.07 -2.15 -6.92
N PRO A 396 22.10 -1.67 -6.12
CA PRO A 396 22.37 -1.05 -4.82
C PRO A 396 23.03 -2.00 -3.81
N ASN A 397 22.72 -3.30 -3.86
CA ASN A 397 23.30 -4.29 -2.94
C ASN A 397 24.75 -4.70 -3.29
N ALA A 398 25.16 -4.58 -4.55
CA ALA A 398 26.50 -4.99 -5.02
C ALA A 398 27.47 -3.80 -5.13
N VAL A 399 26.94 -2.60 -5.38
CA VAL A 399 27.69 -1.37 -5.64
C VAL A 399 27.53 -0.35 -4.50
N GLY A 400 26.50 -0.47 -3.65
CA GLY A 400 26.30 0.39 -2.48
C GLY A 400 27.44 0.32 -1.46
N THR A 401 28.12 -0.82 -1.36
CA THR A 401 29.34 -0.99 -0.55
C THR A 401 30.56 -0.34 -1.18
N LEU A 402 30.61 -0.25 -2.52
CA LEU A 402 31.67 0.43 -3.27
C LEU A 402 31.50 1.96 -3.27
N SER A 403 30.26 2.44 -3.31
CA SER A 403 29.89 3.86 -3.21
C SER A 403 30.32 4.49 -1.88
N GLN A 404 30.50 3.68 -0.83
CA GLN A 404 30.48 4.21 0.54
C GLN A 404 31.76 4.75 1.09
N ARG A 405 32.86 4.50 0.42
CA ARG A 405 34.12 5.05 0.91
C ARG A 405 34.99 5.54 -0.25
N GLY A 406 34.45 5.61 -1.47
CA GLY A 406 35.18 5.80 -2.72
C GLY A 406 35.03 7.17 -3.41
N ARG A 407 35.92 8.15 -3.17
CA ARG A 407 35.93 9.45 -3.89
C ARG A 407 36.91 9.40 -5.07
N PHE A 408 36.37 9.35 -6.28
CA PHE A 408 37.14 9.15 -7.50
C PHE A 408 38.12 10.29 -7.81
N HIS A 409 39.37 9.93 -8.10
CA HIS A 409 40.38 10.87 -8.61
C HIS A 409 40.33 10.95 -10.16
N GLY A 410 39.24 11.52 -10.68
CA GLY A 410 39.03 11.81 -12.11
C GLY A 410 38.06 10.88 -12.83
N TRP A 411 37.38 11.44 -13.84
CA TRP A 411 36.29 10.81 -14.60
C TRP A 411 36.64 9.47 -15.28
N GLU A 412 37.87 9.31 -15.77
CA GLU A 412 38.34 8.06 -16.40
C GLU A 412 38.30 6.89 -15.41
N LYS A 413 38.71 7.13 -14.17
CA LYS A 413 38.72 6.11 -13.12
C LYS A 413 37.32 5.74 -12.62
N VAL A 414 36.37 6.68 -12.68
CA VAL A 414 34.94 6.45 -12.37
C VAL A 414 34.34 5.51 -13.40
N HIS A 415 34.61 5.82 -14.67
CA HIS A 415 34.18 5.03 -15.81
C HIS A 415 34.79 3.63 -15.79
N ASP A 416 36.10 3.51 -15.56
CA ASP A 416 36.80 2.22 -15.53
C ASP A 416 36.35 1.36 -14.36
N ALA A 417 36.04 1.94 -13.20
CA ALA A 417 35.47 1.21 -12.07
C ALA A 417 34.05 0.69 -12.36
N ALA A 418 33.20 1.52 -12.98
CA ALA A 418 31.87 1.09 -13.41
C ALA A 418 31.95 0.00 -14.49
N ALA A 419 32.86 0.15 -15.45
CA ALA A 419 33.14 -0.85 -16.48
C ALA A 419 33.67 -2.16 -15.88
N GLU A 420 34.55 -2.11 -14.87
CA GLU A 420 35.10 -3.29 -14.19
C GLU A 420 34.02 -4.03 -13.37
N VAL A 421 33.08 -3.32 -12.74
CA VAL A 421 31.89 -3.91 -12.07
C VAL A 421 31.03 -4.68 -13.07
N LEU A 422 30.81 -4.10 -14.25
CA LEU A 422 30.06 -4.72 -15.34
C LEU A 422 30.82 -5.91 -15.95
N HIS A 423 32.14 -5.79 -16.12
CA HIS A 423 32.99 -6.78 -16.79
C HIS A 423 33.31 -8.02 -15.93
N ARG A 424 33.31 -7.90 -14.59
CA ARG A 424 33.56 -9.01 -13.66
C ARG A 424 32.38 -9.97 -13.48
N GLY A 425 31.24 -9.72 -14.13
CA GLY A 425 30.09 -10.63 -14.04
C GLY A 425 29.57 -10.81 -12.61
N LEU A 426 29.68 -9.79 -11.75
CA LEU A 426 28.91 -9.72 -10.50
C LEU A 426 27.39 -9.77 -10.76
N TRP A 427 27.00 -9.63 -12.03
CA TRP A 427 25.78 -10.14 -12.58
C TRP A 427 25.87 -11.67 -12.81
N LYS A 428 25.21 -12.43 -11.94
CA LYS A 428 24.49 -13.63 -12.40
C LYS A 428 23.09 -13.19 -12.77
N PRO A 429 22.55 -13.54 -13.95
CA PRO A 429 21.13 -13.31 -14.28
C PRO A 429 20.18 -13.95 -13.27
N ASN A 430 20.67 -14.82 -12.39
CA ASN A 430 20.04 -15.29 -11.17
C ASN A 430 21.15 -15.67 -10.18
N GLY A 431 21.27 -14.99 -9.05
CA GLY A 431 21.10 -15.77 -7.82
C GLY A 431 19.62 -16.13 -7.80
N ASP A 432 19.26 -17.38 -7.54
CA ASP A 432 18.02 -18.08 -7.96
C ASP A 432 16.64 -17.40 -7.71
N GLU A 433 16.58 -16.17 -7.22
CA GLU A 433 15.35 -15.41 -7.05
C GLU A 433 15.44 -13.97 -7.60
N GLU A 434 14.65 -13.70 -8.64
CA GLU A 434 14.28 -12.33 -9.05
C GLU A 434 13.72 -11.58 -7.81
N THR A 435 14.27 -10.40 -7.50
CA THR A 435 13.89 -9.65 -6.29
C THR A 435 12.41 -9.27 -6.35
N GLN A 436 11.75 -9.13 -5.20
CA GLN A 436 10.34 -8.73 -5.16
C GLN A 436 10.09 -7.39 -5.85
N MET A 437 11.08 -6.50 -5.83
CA MET A 437 11.06 -5.23 -6.53
C MET A 437 11.04 -5.42 -8.05
N GLN A 438 11.96 -6.22 -8.60
CA GLN A 438 12.03 -6.55 -10.04
C GLN A 438 10.76 -7.27 -10.52
N LYS A 439 10.23 -8.22 -9.72
CA LYS A 439 8.93 -8.88 -9.98
C LYS A 439 7.81 -7.86 -10.08
N THR A 440 7.77 -6.89 -9.18
CA THR A 440 6.72 -5.86 -9.12
C THR A 440 6.84 -4.84 -10.25
N GLN A 441 8.06 -4.41 -10.59
CA GLN A 441 8.32 -3.50 -11.71
C GLN A 441 7.99 -4.14 -13.06
N LYS A 442 8.41 -5.39 -13.28
CA LYS A 442 8.11 -6.16 -14.50
C LYS A 442 6.61 -6.36 -14.66
N LYS A 443 5.90 -6.69 -13.57
CA LYS A 443 4.44 -6.78 -13.53
C LYS A 443 3.76 -5.44 -13.83
N ARG A 444 4.30 -4.32 -13.34
CA ARG A 444 3.81 -2.96 -13.64
C ARG A 444 4.08 -2.52 -15.07
N SER A 445 5.23 -2.84 -15.64
CA SER A 445 5.56 -2.54 -17.03
C SER A 445 4.77 -3.39 -18.02
N LEU A 446 4.49 -4.65 -17.67
CA LEU A 446 3.52 -5.48 -18.37
C LEU A 446 2.11 -4.89 -18.29
N MET A 447 1.68 -4.37 -17.12
CA MET A 447 0.39 -3.66 -17.00
C MET A 447 0.34 -2.35 -17.80
N MET A 448 1.41 -1.56 -17.82
CA MET A 448 1.49 -0.32 -18.60
C MET A 448 1.54 -0.59 -20.10
N LYS A 449 2.26 -1.62 -20.56
CA LYS A 449 2.20 -2.11 -21.94
C LYS A 449 0.79 -2.59 -22.28
N GLN A 450 0.15 -3.40 -21.43
CA GLN A 450 -1.22 -3.88 -21.66
C GLN A 450 -2.25 -2.74 -21.69
N ASN A 451 -2.12 -1.74 -20.83
CA ASN A 451 -2.97 -0.55 -20.84
C ASN A 451 -2.71 0.35 -22.05
N LYS A 452 -1.45 0.49 -22.50
CA LYS A 452 -1.11 1.23 -23.72
C LYS A 452 -1.58 0.50 -24.98
N THR A 453 -1.52 -0.84 -24.99
CA THR A 453 -2.07 -1.66 -26.07
C THR A 453 -3.60 -1.61 -26.05
N GLY A 454 -4.23 -1.56 -24.87
CA GLY A 454 -5.68 -1.39 -24.72
C GLY A 454 -6.19 0.02 -25.05
N LEU A 455 -5.40 1.07 -24.79
CA LEU A 455 -5.68 2.46 -25.18
C LEU A 455 -5.46 2.70 -26.67
N LEU A 456 -4.41 2.13 -27.26
CA LEU A 456 -4.19 2.15 -28.72
C LEU A 456 -5.26 1.34 -29.44
N ARG A 457 -5.67 0.19 -28.89
CA ARG A 457 -6.78 -0.61 -29.43
C ARG A 457 -8.13 0.08 -29.25
N ARG A 458 -8.36 0.83 -28.17
CA ARG A 458 -9.54 1.71 -28.02
C ARG A 458 -9.53 2.90 -28.99
N ALA A 459 -8.38 3.55 -29.19
CA ALA A 459 -8.25 4.63 -30.14
C ALA A 459 -8.40 4.16 -31.60
N GLU A 460 -7.94 2.94 -31.92
CA GLU A 460 -8.18 2.27 -33.20
C GLU A 460 -9.64 1.77 -33.33
N GLU A 461 -10.26 1.29 -32.25
CA GLU A 461 -11.67 0.86 -32.20
C GLU A 461 -12.64 2.06 -32.29
N ASP A 462 -12.31 3.21 -31.70
CA ASP A 462 -13.08 4.46 -31.80
C ASP A 462 -12.92 5.10 -33.19
N SER A 463 -11.71 5.08 -33.75
CA SER A 463 -11.45 5.52 -35.14
C SER A 463 -12.05 4.56 -36.18
N ALA A 464 -12.23 3.28 -35.84
CA ALA A 464 -12.92 2.29 -36.67
C ALA A 464 -14.45 2.39 -36.54
N ALA A 465 -14.98 2.65 -35.34
CA ALA A 465 -16.40 2.89 -35.10
C ALA A 465 -16.91 4.14 -35.83
N GLU A 466 -16.08 5.18 -35.95
CA GLU A 466 -16.41 6.40 -36.71
C GLU A 466 -16.38 6.18 -38.25
N ARG A 467 -15.68 5.14 -38.73
CA ARG A 467 -15.68 4.72 -40.15
C ARG A 467 -16.76 3.70 -40.48
N GLN A 468 -17.27 2.95 -39.50
CA GLN A 468 -18.20 1.84 -39.72
C GLN A 468 -19.69 2.24 -39.73
N THR A 469 -20.03 3.49 -39.42
CA THR A 469 -21.36 4.08 -39.69
C THR A 469 -21.59 4.39 -41.17
N LYS A 470 -20.58 4.18 -42.04
CA LYS A 470 -20.61 4.55 -43.46
C LYS A 470 -20.54 3.40 -44.47
N THR A 471 -20.73 2.14 -44.09
CA THR A 471 -20.90 1.09 -45.12
C THR A 471 -21.60 -0.15 -44.58
N THR A 472 -22.93 -0.09 -44.54
CA THR A 472 -23.80 -1.25 -44.68
C THR A 472 -23.49 -1.92 -46.03
N LYS A 473 -22.73 -3.02 -46.05
CA LYS A 473 -22.79 -4.11 -47.06
C LYS A 473 -21.67 -5.13 -46.83
N ALA A 474 -22.03 -6.42 -46.93
CA ALA A 474 -21.21 -7.65 -46.88
C ALA A 474 -20.91 -8.14 -45.45
N THR A 475 -21.82 -8.82 -44.74
CA THR A 475 -22.36 -10.17 -45.00
C THR A 475 -21.24 -11.20 -45.29
N MET A 476 -21.16 -12.27 -44.46
CA MET A 476 -20.36 -13.51 -44.64
C MET A 476 -19.03 -13.70 -43.88
N ALA A 477 -18.98 -13.54 -42.56
CA ALA A 477 -17.94 -14.22 -41.76
C ALA A 477 -18.40 -14.60 -40.35
N VAL A 478 -19.65 -15.07 -40.26
CA VAL A 478 -20.35 -15.47 -39.04
C VAL A 478 -19.83 -16.77 -38.40
N TRP A 479 -18.83 -17.50 -38.92
CA TRP A 479 -18.81 -18.96 -38.63
C TRP A 479 -17.54 -19.66 -38.16
N ARG A 480 -16.43 -19.00 -37.75
CA ARG A 480 -15.18 -19.79 -37.56
C ARG A 480 -14.41 -19.86 -36.25
N VAL A 481 -14.51 -18.96 -35.27
CA VAL A 481 -13.64 -19.13 -34.08
C VAL A 481 -14.33 -18.80 -32.77
N ALA A 482 -15.60 -19.16 -32.68
CA ALA A 482 -16.33 -19.36 -31.43
C ALA A 482 -15.95 -20.69 -30.76
N ARG A 483 -14.66 -21.04 -30.56
CA ARG A 483 -14.38 -22.36 -29.99
C ARG A 483 -13.30 -22.57 -28.94
N HIS A 484 -12.40 -21.64 -28.58
CA HIS A 484 -11.39 -21.99 -27.58
C HIS A 484 -11.05 -20.85 -26.61
N LEU A 485 -11.15 -21.20 -25.32
CA LEU A 485 -10.56 -20.56 -24.13
C LEU A 485 -11.46 -19.55 -23.38
N GLY A 486 -12.46 -20.12 -22.70
CA GLY A 486 -13.06 -19.53 -21.52
C GLY A 486 -12.26 -19.83 -20.25
N SER A 487 -12.16 -18.83 -19.37
CA SER A 487 -12.27 -18.93 -17.90
C SER A 487 -12.06 -17.53 -17.28
N THR A 488 -13.07 -16.66 -17.43
CA THR A 488 -13.10 -15.35 -16.76
C THR A 488 -13.65 -15.50 -15.34
N GLN A 489 -12.79 -15.82 -14.37
CA GLN A 489 -13.12 -15.74 -12.94
C GLN A 489 -12.20 -14.82 -12.12
N GLY A 490 -10.98 -14.53 -12.61
CA GLY A 490 -10.02 -13.68 -11.87
C GLY A 490 -10.29 -12.16 -11.92
N TRP A 491 -11.15 -11.68 -12.83
CA TRP A 491 -11.30 -10.24 -13.10
C TRP A 491 -12.47 -9.56 -12.36
N GLN A 492 -13.41 -10.32 -11.79
CA GLN A 492 -14.55 -9.73 -11.06
C GLN A 492 -14.20 -9.34 -9.61
N ARG A 493 -13.13 -9.89 -9.03
CA ARG A 493 -12.66 -9.52 -7.68
C ARG A 493 -11.97 -8.15 -7.62
N ALA A 494 -11.36 -7.70 -8.71
CA ALA A 494 -10.60 -6.44 -8.75
C ALA A 494 -11.45 -5.19 -9.06
N ALA A 495 -12.67 -5.36 -9.57
CA ALA A 495 -13.50 -4.27 -10.08
C ALA A 495 -14.45 -3.63 -9.06
N ARG A 496 -14.41 -4.01 -7.77
CA ARG A 496 -15.34 -3.49 -6.74
C ARG A 496 -14.79 -2.38 -5.83
N ASN A 497 -13.49 -2.05 -5.91
CA ASN A 497 -12.86 -1.10 -4.98
C ASN A 497 -12.81 0.36 -5.46
N PHE A 498 -13.67 0.77 -6.39
CA PHE A 498 -13.80 2.19 -6.75
C PHE A 498 -15.21 2.69 -6.46
N SER A 499 -15.50 2.77 -5.16
CA SER A 499 -16.38 3.75 -4.54
C SER A 499 -15.50 4.64 -3.66
N THR A 500 -15.54 5.95 -3.86
CA THR A 500 -14.69 6.95 -3.18
C THR A 500 -15.18 7.33 -1.78
N ASP A 501 -16.11 6.59 -1.19
CA ASP A 501 -16.40 6.56 0.24
C ASP A 501 -16.91 5.16 0.59
N LEU A 502 -16.47 4.59 1.72
CA LEU A 502 -17.07 3.38 2.26
C LEU A 502 -18.50 3.70 2.72
N LYS A 503 -19.45 2.83 2.37
CA LYS A 503 -20.81 2.92 2.90
C LYS A 503 -20.77 2.78 4.43
N ARG A 504 -21.72 3.42 5.10
CA ARG A 504 -21.84 3.41 6.56
C ARG A 504 -23.14 2.74 6.95
N THR A 505 -23.10 1.91 7.99
CA THR A 505 -24.33 1.43 8.63
C THR A 505 -24.96 2.56 9.46
N LEU A 506 -26.24 2.42 9.81
CA LEU A 506 -26.94 3.40 10.65
C LEU A 506 -26.28 3.56 12.03
N THR A 507 -25.56 2.53 12.49
CA THR A 507 -24.83 2.46 13.77
C THR A 507 -23.35 2.79 13.66
N TYR A 508 -22.87 3.30 12.52
CA TYR A 508 -21.46 3.61 12.28
C TYR A 508 -20.86 4.53 13.35
N GLU A 509 -21.56 5.60 13.74
CA GLU A 509 -21.10 6.53 14.76
C GLU A 509 -21.06 5.89 16.17
N GLU A 510 -21.94 4.93 16.45
CA GLU A 510 -21.92 4.17 17.71
C GLU A 510 -20.68 3.27 17.79
N HIS A 511 -20.24 2.69 16.67
CA HIS A 511 -18.99 1.93 16.62
C HIS A 511 -17.79 2.80 16.94
N LEU A 512 -17.73 4.01 16.38
CA LEU A 512 -16.62 4.94 16.64
C LEU A 512 -16.56 5.37 18.10
N LYS A 513 -17.70 5.65 18.74
CA LYS A 513 -17.79 6.00 20.17
C LYS A 513 -17.20 4.90 21.06
N GLU A 514 -17.41 3.64 20.69
CA GLU A 514 -16.88 2.46 21.40
C GLU A 514 -15.46 2.05 20.95
N GLY A 515 -14.77 2.90 20.19
CA GLY A 515 -13.40 2.68 19.74
C GLY A 515 -13.30 1.53 18.72
N GLY A 516 -14.32 1.38 17.88
CA GLY A 516 -14.36 0.42 16.79
C GLY A 516 -13.24 0.68 15.79
N LYS A 517 -12.38 -0.33 15.58
CA LYS A 517 -11.36 -0.31 14.52
C LYS A 517 -12.03 -0.62 13.19
N MET A 518 -12.38 0.43 12.46
CA MET A 518 -13.13 0.33 11.20
C MET A 518 -12.24 -0.15 10.05
N VAL A 519 -12.71 -1.12 9.28
CA VAL A 519 -12.06 -1.66 8.08
C VAL A 519 -13.04 -1.69 6.92
N ASP A 520 -12.53 -1.68 5.68
CA ASP A 520 -13.34 -1.99 4.50
C ASP A 520 -13.76 -3.46 4.53
N PHE A 521 -15.06 -3.68 4.62
CA PHE A 521 -15.66 -4.99 4.48
C PHE A 521 -16.84 -4.92 3.52
N ALA A 522 -16.66 -5.49 2.33
CA ALA A 522 -17.65 -5.48 1.25
C ALA A 522 -18.15 -4.07 0.86
N GLY A 523 -17.27 -3.06 0.90
CA GLY A 523 -17.62 -1.67 0.57
C GLY A 523 -18.28 -0.89 1.72
N TYR A 524 -18.37 -1.48 2.92
CA TYR A 524 -18.83 -0.80 4.14
C TYR A 524 -17.67 -0.61 5.13
N GLY A 525 -17.70 0.48 5.88
CA GLY A 525 -16.84 0.67 7.05
C GLY A 525 -17.40 -0.11 8.24
N MET A 526 -16.78 -1.24 8.58
CA MET A 526 -17.24 -2.15 9.63
C MET A 526 -16.18 -2.37 10.73
N PRO A 527 -16.56 -2.51 12.01
CA PRO A 527 -15.60 -2.71 13.09
C PRO A 527 -15.03 -4.14 13.08
N VAL A 528 -13.70 -4.27 13.06
CA VAL A 528 -13.03 -5.58 13.22
C VAL A 528 -12.88 -5.97 14.71
N GLN A 529 -12.69 -4.98 15.58
CA GLN A 529 -12.57 -5.09 17.04
C GLN A 529 -12.84 -3.73 17.70
N TYR A 530 -13.02 -3.68 19.02
CA TYR A 530 -13.27 -2.46 19.80
C TYR A 530 -12.17 -2.25 20.84
N GLU A 531 -11.69 -1.01 21.02
CA GLU A 531 -10.49 -0.71 21.83
C GLU A 531 -10.64 0.53 22.74
N ALA A 532 -11.85 1.10 22.89
CA ALA A 532 -12.05 2.27 23.74
C ALA A 532 -11.64 2.00 25.20
N LYS A 533 -10.62 2.72 25.69
CA LYS A 533 -10.13 2.57 27.08
C LYS A 533 -11.27 2.83 28.07
N GLY A 534 -11.47 1.89 29.00
CA GLY A 534 -12.51 1.98 30.02
C GLY A 534 -13.91 1.55 29.56
N SER A 535 -14.12 1.31 28.25
CA SER A 535 -15.36 0.70 27.77
C SER A 535 -15.41 -0.77 28.13
N LYS A 536 -16.58 -1.26 28.57
CA LYS A 536 -16.81 -2.70 28.77
C LYS A 536 -16.64 -3.49 27.48
N HIS A 537 -16.81 -2.83 26.33
CA HIS A 537 -16.76 -3.42 24.98
C HIS A 537 -15.35 -3.60 24.44
N ALA A 538 -14.32 -3.01 25.07
CA ALA A 538 -12.94 -3.09 24.64
C ALA A 538 -12.31 -4.46 24.93
N LEU A 539 -12.60 -5.43 24.06
CA LEU A 539 -12.09 -6.80 24.14
C LEU A 539 -11.25 -7.15 22.92
N SER A 540 -10.18 -7.91 23.13
CA SER A 540 -9.43 -8.53 22.04
C SER A 540 -10.32 -9.45 21.20
N ILE A 541 -9.92 -9.81 19.97
CA ILE A 541 -10.65 -10.79 19.15
C ILE A 541 -10.79 -12.14 19.90
N ILE A 542 -9.74 -12.55 20.60
CA ILE A 542 -9.71 -13.79 21.39
C ILE A 542 -10.74 -13.72 22.52
N ASP A 543 -10.75 -12.63 23.28
CA ASP A 543 -11.64 -12.47 24.43
C ASP A 543 -13.09 -12.24 24.01
N SER A 544 -13.33 -11.51 22.90
CA SER A 544 -14.65 -11.38 22.29
C SER A 544 -15.20 -12.73 21.81
N THR A 545 -14.34 -13.59 21.24
CA THR A 545 -14.73 -14.95 20.83
C THR A 545 -15.20 -15.75 22.06
N LYS A 546 -14.41 -15.77 23.13
CA LYS A 546 -14.75 -16.48 24.37
C LYS A 546 -16.00 -15.90 25.04
N TRP A 547 -16.10 -14.58 25.12
CA TRP A 547 -17.25 -13.90 25.69
C TRP A 547 -18.54 -14.28 24.97
N THR A 548 -18.52 -14.36 23.64
CA THR A 548 -19.69 -14.80 22.85
C THR A 548 -20.13 -16.21 23.23
N ARG A 549 -19.19 -17.12 23.55
CA ARG A 549 -19.48 -18.51 23.96
C ARG A 549 -20.01 -18.63 25.40
N GLU A 550 -19.70 -17.66 26.25
CA GLU A 550 -19.96 -17.68 27.70
C GLU A 550 -21.14 -16.78 28.12
N SER A 551 -21.44 -15.73 27.34
CA SER A 551 -22.41 -14.69 27.67
C SER A 551 -23.24 -14.29 26.44
N ALA A 552 -23.19 -13.02 26.01
CA ALA A 552 -23.85 -12.53 24.81
C ALA A 552 -22.99 -11.44 24.16
N SER A 553 -22.94 -11.44 22.83
CA SER A 553 -22.26 -10.45 22.02
C SER A 553 -23.21 -9.89 20.96
N LEU A 554 -23.09 -8.60 20.69
CA LEU A 554 -23.85 -7.88 19.68
C LEU A 554 -22.94 -7.57 18.48
N PHE A 555 -23.37 -8.01 17.31
CA PHE A 555 -22.71 -7.76 16.03
C PHE A 555 -23.60 -6.87 15.16
N ASP A 556 -23.03 -5.83 14.57
CA ASP A 556 -23.69 -5.11 13.48
C ASP A 556 -23.46 -5.87 12.18
N VAL A 557 -24.54 -6.37 11.60
CA VAL A 557 -24.53 -7.05 10.31
C VAL A 557 -25.43 -6.34 9.27
N SER A 558 -25.72 -5.06 9.51
CA SER A 558 -26.59 -4.22 8.66
C SER A 558 -26.01 -3.95 7.27
N HIS A 559 -24.75 -4.28 7.03
CA HIS A 559 -24.12 -4.24 5.71
C HIS A 559 -24.63 -5.35 4.77
N MET A 560 -25.28 -6.40 5.29
CA MET A 560 -25.92 -7.45 4.47
C MET A 560 -27.18 -6.92 3.78
N CYS A 561 -27.47 -7.42 2.58
CA CYS A 561 -28.60 -6.94 1.79
C CYS A 561 -29.85 -7.76 2.13
N SER A 562 -30.86 -7.10 2.69
CA SER A 562 -32.17 -7.69 2.95
C SER A 562 -33.12 -7.42 1.78
N ILE A 563 -33.86 -8.45 1.36
CA ILE A 563 -34.80 -8.41 0.24
C ILE A 563 -36.14 -8.96 0.72
N ARG A 564 -37.24 -8.34 0.31
CA ARG A 564 -38.59 -8.84 0.52
C ARG A 564 -39.24 -9.15 -0.83
N TRP A 565 -39.77 -10.37 -0.92
CA TRP A 565 -40.44 -10.89 -2.11
C TRP A 565 -41.93 -11.00 -1.83
N THR A 566 -42.72 -10.31 -2.64
CA THR A 566 -44.20 -10.26 -2.57
C THR A 566 -44.81 -10.51 -3.95
N GLY A 567 -46.12 -10.74 -4.03
CA GLY A 567 -46.81 -11.13 -5.26
C GLY A 567 -47.21 -12.61 -5.26
N LYS A 568 -48.20 -12.97 -6.08
CA LYS A 568 -48.79 -14.33 -6.04
C LYS A 568 -47.81 -15.44 -6.45
N ASP A 569 -46.81 -15.11 -7.28
CA ASP A 569 -45.84 -16.07 -7.83
C ASP A 569 -44.46 -15.96 -7.11
N ALA A 570 -44.39 -15.24 -5.98
CA ALA A 570 -43.12 -14.96 -5.30
C ALA A 570 -42.44 -16.23 -4.78
N PHE A 571 -43.20 -17.21 -4.27
CA PHE A 571 -42.65 -18.46 -3.78
C PHE A 571 -42.05 -19.30 -4.91
N ASP A 572 -42.78 -19.41 -6.03
CA ASP A 572 -42.29 -20.09 -7.23
C ASP A 572 -40.99 -19.47 -7.75
N PHE A 573 -40.91 -18.13 -7.74
CA PHE A 573 -39.69 -17.44 -8.16
C PHE A 573 -38.51 -17.71 -7.21
N VAL A 574 -38.71 -17.57 -5.89
CA VAL A 574 -37.65 -17.85 -4.91
C VAL A 574 -37.22 -19.31 -4.97
N GLU A 575 -38.15 -20.25 -5.14
CA GLU A 575 -37.83 -21.68 -5.32
C GLU A 575 -37.10 -21.94 -6.64
N ARG A 576 -37.29 -21.14 -7.68
CA ARG A 576 -36.54 -21.27 -8.95
C ARG A 576 -35.08 -20.85 -8.81
N VAL A 577 -34.82 -19.73 -8.12
CA VAL A 577 -33.47 -19.13 -8.02
C VAL A 577 -32.68 -19.60 -6.81
N THR A 578 -33.30 -20.35 -5.90
CA THR A 578 -32.66 -20.93 -4.71
C THR A 578 -32.97 -22.42 -4.55
N THR A 579 -32.23 -23.10 -3.69
CA THR A 579 -32.52 -24.50 -3.33
C THR A 579 -33.60 -24.67 -2.24
N ALA A 580 -34.15 -23.59 -1.71
CA ALA A 580 -35.09 -23.61 -0.59
C ALA A 580 -36.43 -24.24 -0.97
N ASP A 581 -37.09 -24.97 -0.07
CA ASP A 581 -38.50 -25.37 -0.24
C ASP A 581 -39.40 -24.38 0.50
N VAL A 582 -39.66 -23.23 -0.12
CA VAL A 582 -40.44 -22.13 0.46
C VAL A 582 -41.86 -22.57 0.79
N TYR A 583 -42.49 -23.36 -0.07
CA TYR A 583 -43.83 -23.89 0.21
C TYR A 583 -43.84 -24.86 1.40
N GLY A 584 -42.76 -25.61 1.60
CA GLY A 584 -42.59 -26.53 2.72
C GLY A 584 -42.22 -25.84 4.03
N LEU A 585 -41.77 -24.58 4.00
CA LEU A 585 -41.49 -23.82 5.23
C LEU A 585 -42.81 -23.48 5.95
N PRO A 586 -42.91 -23.77 7.26
CA PRO A 586 -43.98 -23.20 8.07
C PRO A 586 -43.90 -21.67 8.07
N PRO A 587 -45.03 -20.95 8.23
CA PRO A 587 -45.00 -19.52 8.44
C PRO A 587 -44.06 -19.13 9.58
N MET A 588 -43.39 -18.00 9.42
CA MET A 588 -42.40 -17.48 10.38
C MET A 588 -41.20 -18.41 10.61
N THR A 589 -40.77 -19.14 9.57
CA THR A 589 -39.61 -20.03 9.62
C THR A 589 -38.62 -19.71 8.51
N GLY A 590 -37.33 -19.74 8.83
CA GLY A 590 -36.22 -19.54 7.90
C GLY A 590 -35.32 -20.76 7.76
N SER A 591 -34.62 -20.82 6.63
CA SER A 591 -33.65 -21.86 6.34
C SER A 591 -32.50 -21.30 5.52
N LEU A 592 -31.31 -21.86 5.74
CA LEU A 592 -30.16 -21.59 4.88
C LEU A 592 -30.42 -22.24 3.51
N SER A 593 -30.17 -21.47 2.47
CA SER A 593 -30.23 -21.90 1.07
C SER A 593 -29.02 -21.38 0.32
N VAL A 594 -28.93 -21.72 -0.96
CA VAL A 594 -27.91 -21.23 -1.88
C VAL A 594 -28.58 -20.74 -3.16
N ILE A 595 -28.04 -19.66 -3.70
CA ILE A 595 -28.29 -19.18 -5.06
C ILE A 595 -27.28 -19.89 -5.94
N THR A 596 -27.72 -20.45 -7.07
CA THR A 596 -26.86 -21.30 -7.91
C THR A 596 -26.91 -20.88 -9.37
N ASN A 597 -25.80 -21.11 -10.08
CA ASN A 597 -25.72 -20.91 -11.52
C ASN A 597 -26.15 -22.18 -12.29
N GLU A 598 -26.25 -22.09 -13.61
CA GLU A 598 -26.72 -23.20 -14.46
C GLU A 598 -25.81 -24.45 -14.40
N ARG A 599 -24.57 -24.32 -13.94
CA ARG A 599 -23.63 -25.44 -13.73
C ARG A 599 -23.74 -26.06 -12.34
N GLY A 600 -24.61 -25.55 -11.48
CA GLY A 600 -24.78 -26.00 -10.09
C GLY A 600 -23.77 -25.43 -9.09
N GLY A 601 -22.92 -24.48 -9.51
CA GLY A 601 -22.01 -23.78 -8.61
C GLY A 601 -22.71 -22.68 -7.82
N VAL A 602 -22.20 -22.36 -6.62
CA VAL A 602 -22.84 -21.43 -5.67
C VAL A 602 -22.52 -19.97 -6.03
N ILE A 603 -23.54 -19.19 -6.37
CA ILE A 603 -23.43 -17.73 -6.58
C ILE A 603 -23.35 -17.03 -5.23
N ASP A 604 -24.18 -17.43 -4.27
CA ASP A 604 -24.14 -16.97 -2.87
C ASP A 604 -24.84 -17.99 -1.96
N ASP A 605 -24.51 -17.99 -0.68
CA ASP A 605 -25.35 -18.59 0.36
C ASP A 605 -26.26 -17.53 0.98
N THR A 606 -27.50 -17.91 1.32
CA THR A 606 -28.56 -16.95 1.65
C THR A 606 -29.53 -17.52 2.67
N LEU A 607 -30.05 -16.68 3.56
CA LEU A 607 -31.14 -17.05 4.45
C LEU A 607 -32.47 -16.75 3.77
N VAL A 608 -33.33 -17.75 3.61
CA VAL A 608 -34.69 -17.62 3.07
C VAL A 608 -35.67 -17.86 4.19
N THR A 609 -36.50 -16.85 4.50
CA THR A 609 -37.46 -16.85 5.60
C THR A 609 -38.87 -16.63 5.08
N LYS A 610 -39.76 -17.58 5.34
CA LYS A 610 -41.19 -17.41 5.08
C LYS A 610 -41.78 -16.60 6.22
N CYS A 611 -42.28 -15.41 5.94
CA CYS A 611 -42.86 -14.50 6.92
C CYS A 611 -44.35 -14.29 6.66
N ASN A 612 -45.03 -13.78 7.69
CA ASN A 612 -46.41 -13.29 7.59
C ASN A 612 -46.50 -11.95 8.34
N SER A 613 -47.08 -10.93 7.70
CA SER A 613 -47.32 -9.63 8.32
C SER A 613 -48.69 -9.08 7.94
N LYS A 614 -49.21 -8.15 8.74
CA LYS A 614 -50.50 -7.50 8.46
C LYS A 614 -50.52 -6.75 7.13
N GLU A 615 -49.37 -6.17 6.74
CA GLU A 615 -49.25 -5.34 5.55
C GLU A 615 -49.13 -6.16 4.25
N HIS A 616 -48.47 -7.32 4.30
CA HIS A 616 -48.11 -8.07 3.10
C HIS A 616 -48.65 -9.50 3.04
N GLY A 617 -49.34 -9.98 4.09
CA GLY A 617 -49.74 -11.38 4.19
C GLY A 617 -48.54 -12.32 4.21
N GLU A 618 -48.67 -13.53 3.64
CA GLU A 618 -47.53 -14.43 3.47
C GLU A 618 -46.57 -13.91 2.39
N HIS A 619 -45.28 -13.83 2.72
CA HIS A 619 -44.23 -13.33 1.84
C HIS A 619 -42.87 -13.95 2.22
N VAL A 620 -41.84 -13.70 1.42
CA VAL A 620 -40.47 -14.17 1.74
C VAL A 620 -39.58 -12.99 2.08
N TYR A 621 -38.89 -13.09 3.21
CA TYR A 621 -37.70 -12.30 3.51
C TYR A 621 -36.46 -13.11 3.16
N GLN A 622 -35.53 -12.49 2.44
CA GLN A 622 -34.28 -13.08 2.05
C GLN A 622 -33.11 -12.17 2.45
N VAL A 623 -32.03 -12.74 2.98
CA VAL A 623 -30.78 -12.01 3.26
C VAL A 623 -29.66 -12.59 2.43
N VAL A 624 -28.97 -11.75 1.68
CA VAL A 624 -27.80 -12.12 0.86
C VAL A 624 -26.54 -11.42 1.38
N ASN A 625 -25.39 -12.05 1.16
CA ASN A 625 -24.12 -11.55 1.68
C ASN A 625 -23.77 -10.19 1.06
N ALA A 626 -23.25 -9.26 1.87
CA ALA A 626 -22.92 -7.90 1.41
C ALA A 626 -21.99 -7.88 0.19
N GLY A 627 -20.98 -8.77 0.19
CA GLY A 627 -20.03 -8.92 -0.91
C GLY A 627 -20.66 -9.51 -2.17
N CYS A 628 -21.80 -10.21 -2.08
CA CYS A 628 -22.47 -10.85 -3.22
C CYS A 628 -23.66 -10.04 -3.72
N ALA A 629 -24.27 -9.20 -2.86
CA ALA A 629 -25.48 -8.46 -3.16
C ALA A 629 -25.52 -7.79 -4.55
N PRO A 630 -24.48 -7.09 -5.06
CA PRO A 630 -24.55 -6.49 -6.39
C PRO A 630 -24.73 -7.53 -7.53
N LYS A 631 -24.13 -8.72 -7.40
CA LYS A 631 -24.29 -9.78 -8.41
C LYS A 631 -25.57 -10.58 -8.20
N ASP A 632 -26.02 -10.75 -6.95
CA ASP A 632 -27.26 -11.47 -6.65
C ASP A 632 -28.48 -10.68 -7.14
N LEU A 633 -28.52 -9.37 -6.87
CA LEU A 633 -29.58 -8.49 -7.37
C LEU A 633 -29.64 -8.49 -8.89
N LYS A 634 -28.48 -8.43 -9.57
CA LYS A 634 -28.42 -8.55 -11.02
C LYS A 634 -28.93 -9.90 -11.51
N HIS A 635 -28.54 -10.99 -10.85
CA HIS A 635 -29.02 -12.33 -11.19
C HIS A 635 -30.54 -12.42 -11.03
N PHE A 636 -31.09 -11.89 -9.94
CA PHE A 636 -32.53 -11.87 -9.72
C PHE A 636 -33.28 -11.06 -10.76
N ASP A 637 -32.81 -9.86 -11.12
CA ASP A 637 -33.41 -9.03 -12.17
C ASP A 637 -33.46 -9.77 -13.52
N GLU A 638 -32.36 -10.43 -13.90
CA GLU A 638 -32.29 -11.23 -15.12
C GLU A 638 -33.27 -12.42 -15.09
N GLN A 639 -33.43 -13.08 -13.94
CA GLN A 639 -34.36 -14.19 -13.79
C GLN A 639 -35.81 -13.72 -13.73
N LEU A 640 -36.10 -12.57 -13.11
CA LEU A 640 -37.43 -11.96 -13.09
C LEU A 640 -37.90 -11.65 -14.52
N GLY A 641 -37.02 -11.07 -15.34
CA GLY A 641 -37.29 -10.81 -16.76
C GLY A 641 -37.62 -12.07 -17.58
N LYS A 642 -37.09 -13.23 -17.18
CA LYS A 642 -37.39 -14.54 -17.80
C LYS A 642 -38.58 -15.27 -17.17
N PHE A 643 -39.00 -14.88 -15.98
CA PHE A 643 -40.04 -15.58 -15.21
C PHE A 643 -41.44 -15.17 -15.66
N GLY A 644 -41.68 -13.87 -15.86
CA GLY A 644 -42.94 -13.36 -16.43
C GLY A 644 -44.19 -13.50 -15.53
N GLY A 645 -44.01 -13.72 -14.23
CA GLY A 645 -45.07 -13.80 -13.21
C GLY A 645 -45.22 -12.53 -12.36
N ASP A 646 -46.21 -12.50 -11.48
CA ASP A 646 -46.45 -11.43 -10.50
C ASP A 646 -45.56 -11.64 -9.27
N VAL A 647 -44.38 -11.00 -9.34
CA VAL A 647 -43.35 -11.01 -8.31
C VAL A 647 -42.78 -9.61 -8.17
N LYS A 648 -42.74 -9.11 -6.95
CA LYS A 648 -42.14 -7.82 -6.59
C LYS A 648 -40.96 -8.05 -5.66
N MET A 649 -39.79 -7.59 -6.10
CA MET A 649 -38.57 -7.51 -5.30
C MET A 649 -38.48 -6.14 -4.62
N GLU A 650 -38.43 -6.10 -3.30
CA GLU A 650 -38.14 -4.89 -2.53
C GLU A 650 -36.78 -5.03 -1.85
N VAL A 651 -35.82 -4.20 -2.25
CA VAL A 651 -34.46 -4.18 -1.70
C VAL A 651 -34.41 -3.21 -0.52
N MET A 652 -34.13 -3.71 0.68
CA MET A 652 -34.07 -2.96 1.93
C MET A 652 -32.64 -2.92 2.50
N TRP A 653 -31.67 -2.52 1.67
CA TRP A 653 -30.25 -2.61 2.00
C TRP A 653 -29.73 -1.42 2.83
N ASP A 654 -29.99 -0.17 2.41
CA ASP A 654 -29.34 1.01 3.00
C ASP A 654 -30.17 1.72 4.10
N ASN A 655 -31.36 1.21 4.46
CA ASN A 655 -32.30 1.92 5.36
C ASN A 655 -32.90 1.07 6.49
N ARG A 656 -32.17 0.05 6.97
CA ARG A 656 -32.57 -0.79 8.10
C ARG A 656 -31.37 -1.20 8.93
N GLY A 657 -31.60 -1.47 10.22
CA GLY A 657 -30.64 -2.15 11.08
C GLY A 657 -30.81 -3.66 10.97
N LEU A 658 -29.71 -4.40 10.96
CA LEU A 658 -29.69 -5.84 11.17
C LEU A 658 -28.63 -6.16 12.20
N PHE A 659 -29.07 -6.55 13.40
CA PHE A 659 -28.18 -6.77 14.53
C PHE A 659 -28.24 -8.22 14.97
N ALA A 660 -27.09 -8.88 15.09
CA ALA A 660 -27.02 -10.24 15.61
C ALA A 660 -26.61 -10.23 17.08
N ILE A 661 -27.51 -10.60 17.98
CA ILE A 661 -27.19 -10.86 19.39
C ILE A 661 -26.98 -12.37 19.57
N GLN A 662 -25.76 -12.77 19.88
CA GLN A 662 -25.29 -14.15 19.81
C GLN A 662 -24.64 -14.56 21.13
N GLY A 663 -24.90 -15.77 21.60
CA GLY A 663 -24.40 -16.32 22.84
C GLY A 663 -25.51 -16.89 23.75
N PRO A 664 -25.16 -17.73 24.73
CA PRO A 664 -26.13 -18.42 25.59
C PRO A 664 -27.05 -17.48 26.39
N LYS A 665 -26.65 -16.23 26.63
CA LYS A 665 -27.47 -15.23 27.34
C LYS A 665 -28.33 -14.34 26.42
N ALA A 666 -28.23 -14.51 25.11
CA ALA A 666 -28.97 -13.67 24.14
C ALA A 666 -30.49 -13.75 24.34
N ALA A 667 -31.03 -14.95 24.56
CA ALA A 667 -32.46 -15.15 24.80
C ALA A 667 -32.93 -14.48 26.10
N GLU A 668 -32.15 -14.60 27.18
CA GLU A 668 -32.44 -13.95 28.46
C GLU A 668 -32.51 -12.42 28.33
N VAL A 669 -31.53 -11.85 27.61
CA VAL A 669 -31.47 -10.41 27.34
C VAL A 669 -32.70 -9.93 26.56
N LEU A 670 -33.02 -10.58 25.43
CA LEU A 670 -34.18 -10.17 24.63
C LEU A 670 -35.52 -10.40 25.36
N GLN A 671 -35.64 -11.49 26.12
CA GLN A 671 -36.83 -11.80 26.92
C GLN A 671 -37.10 -10.72 27.97
N ARG A 672 -36.05 -10.16 28.57
CA ARG A 672 -36.15 -9.06 29.53
C ARG A 672 -36.57 -7.74 28.87
N LEU A 673 -36.11 -7.50 27.64
CA LEU A 673 -36.44 -6.29 26.87
C LEU A 673 -37.84 -6.33 26.26
N SER A 674 -38.41 -7.52 26.04
CA SER A 674 -39.79 -7.72 25.60
C SER A 674 -40.50 -8.79 26.43
N PRO A 675 -40.94 -8.46 27.67
CA PRO A 675 -41.53 -9.43 28.60
C PRO A 675 -42.81 -10.11 28.10
N SER A 676 -43.52 -9.50 27.14
CA SER A 676 -44.74 -10.03 26.54
C SER A 676 -44.50 -11.11 25.47
N THR A 677 -43.26 -11.32 25.04
CA THR A 677 -42.90 -12.30 24.00
C THR A 677 -42.33 -13.55 24.64
N ASP A 678 -42.82 -14.76 24.32
CA ASP A 678 -42.21 -16.00 24.84
C ASP A 678 -41.11 -16.53 23.91
N LEU A 679 -39.85 -16.20 24.21
CA LEU A 679 -38.71 -16.68 23.41
C LEU A 679 -38.33 -18.15 23.67
N LYS A 680 -38.87 -18.80 24.72
CA LYS A 680 -38.62 -20.23 24.96
C LYS A 680 -39.38 -21.10 23.96
N SER A 681 -40.52 -20.63 23.48
CA SER A 681 -41.31 -21.31 22.45
C SER A 681 -40.71 -21.27 21.04
N VAL A 682 -39.62 -20.52 20.85
CA VAL A 682 -39.07 -20.18 19.52
C VAL A 682 -37.80 -21.00 19.28
N PRO A 683 -37.86 -22.15 18.59
CA PRO A 683 -36.68 -22.94 18.24
C PRO A 683 -35.75 -22.21 17.26
N PHE A 684 -34.51 -22.68 17.14
CA PHE A 684 -33.59 -22.23 16.10
C PHE A 684 -34.21 -22.39 14.70
N GLY A 685 -34.08 -21.36 13.87
CA GLY A 685 -34.67 -21.28 12.53
C GLY A 685 -36.08 -20.69 12.48
N GLN A 686 -36.71 -20.38 13.62
CA GLN A 686 -37.98 -19.65 13.65
C GLN A 686 -37.77 -18.16 13.90
N CYS A 687 -38.74 -17.35 13.47
CA CYS A 687 -38.78 -15.92 13.68
C CYS A 687 -40.13 -15.49 14.24
N LEU A 688 -40.20 -14.26 14.72
CA LEU A 688 -41.42 -13.63 15.23
C LEU A 688 -41.32 -12.11 15.14
N TRP A 689 -42.45 -11.44 15.30
CA TRP A 689 -42.49 -9.99 15.47
C TRP A 689 -42.40 -9.64 16.96
N MET A 690 -41.47 -8.73 17.30
CA MET A 690 -41.21 -8.27 18.67
C MET A 690 -41.13 -6.75 18.70
N THR A 691 -41.65 -6.12 19.75
CA THR A 691 -41.51 -4.67 19.92
C THR A 691 -40.26 -4.35 20.75
N LEU A 692 -39.38 -3.50 20.22
CA LEU A 692 -38.17 -3.01 20.91
C LEU A 692 -38.09 -1.49 20.73
N GLU A 693 -37.92 -0.72 21.82
CA GLU A 693 -37.94 0.75 21.77
C GLU A 693 -39.16 1.32 21.01
N GLY A 694 -40.32 0.68 21.17
CA GLY A 694 -41.56 1.06 20.46
C GLY A 694 -41.60 0.73 18.97
N ALA A 695 -40.54 0.14 18.40
CA ALA A 695 -40.47 -0.29 17.01
C ALA A 695 -40.80 -1.78 16.86
N GLU A 696 -41.56 -2.13 15.82
CA GLU A 696 -41.85 -3.51 15.46
C GLU A 696 -40.66 -4.09 14.66
N CYS A 697 -39.98 -5.06 15.27
CA CYS A 697 -38.79 -5.72 14.74
C CYS A 697 -39.09 -7.18 14.41
N LEU A 698 -38.62 -7.66 13.26
CA LEU A 698 -38.59 -9.09 12.97
C LEU A 698 -37.38 -9.68 13.69
N VAL A 699 -37.60 -10.66 14.56
CA VAL A 699 -36.57 -11.32 15.35
C VAL A 699 -36.48 -12.77 14.90
N SER A 700 -35.36 -13.14 14.29
CA SER A 700 -35.11 -14.51 13.82
C SER A 700 -34.11 -15.19 14.74
N ARG A 701 -34.44 -16.36 15.29
CA ARG A 701 -33.51 -17.15 16.11
C ARG A 701 -32.56 -17.93 15.22
N CYS A 702 -31.56 -17.23 14.71
CA CYS A 702 -30.52 -17.78 13.85
C CYS A 702 -29.17 -17.12 14.16
N GLY A 703 -28.11 -17.59 13.52
CA GLY A 703 -26.79 -17.02 13.74
C GLY A 703 -25.67 -17.68 12.96
N TYR A 704 -24.57 -16.93 12.82
CA TYR A 704 -23.36 -17.33 12.11
C TYR A 704 -22.18 -17.58 13.06
N THR A 705 -22.45 -17.89 14.32
CA THR A 705 -21.44 -18.08 15.37
C THR A 705 -21.33 -19.51 15.89
N GLY A 706 -22.33 -20.34 15.59
CA GLY A 706 -22.50 -21.66 16.22
C GLY A 706 -23.08 -21.62 17.64
N GLU A 707 -23.25 -20.45 18.26
CA GLU A 707 -24.01 -20.32 19.51
C GLU A 707 -25.52 -20.14 19.23
N ASP A 708 -26.33 -20.24 20.28
CA ASP A 708 -27.68 -19.71 20.26
C ASP A 708 -27.67 -18.18 20.10
N GLY A 709 -28.77 -17.61 19.62
CA GLY A 709 -28.84 -16.18 19.37
C GLY A 709 -29.94 -15.81 18.38
N PHE A 710 -30.01 -14.51 18.11
CA PHE A 710 -31.02 -13.92 17.27
C PHE A 710 -30.42 -12.88 16.33
N GLU A 711 -30.99 -12.77 15.14
CA GLU A 711 -30.85 -11.63 14.24
C GLU A 711 -32.11 -10.77 14.33
N VAL A 712 -31.93 -9.49 14.61
CA VAL A 712 -32.99 -8.51 14.84
C VAL A 712 -32.99 -7.53 13.68
N PHE A 713 -34.04 -7.60 12.86
CA PHE A 713 -34.31 -6.68 11.76
C PHE A 713 -35.05 -5.46 12.31
N VAL A 714 -34.40 -4.31 12.28
CA VAL A 714 -34.87 -3.07 12.91
C VAL A 714 -35.24 -2.04 11.82
N PRO A 715 -36.40 -1.37 11.91
CA PRO A 715 -36.70 -0.21 11.07
C PRO A 715 -35.62 0.87 11.18
N GLY A 716 -35.27 1.52 10.06
CA GLY A 716 -34.13 2.47 10.02
C GLY A 716 -34.18 3.57 11.08
N SER A 717 -35.36 4.15 11.33
CA SER A 717 -35.57 5.19 12.35
C SER A 717 -35.31 4.73 13.78
N ALA A 718 -35.38 3.42 14.05
CA ALA A 718 -35.18 2.83 15.37
C ALA A 718 -33.84 2.11 15.51
N ALA A 719 -33.01 2.07 14.46
CA ALA A 719 -31.76 1.31 14.44
C ALA A 719 -30.80 1.74 15.56
N VAL A 720 -30.53 3.05 15.71
CA VAL A 720 -29.62 3.57 16.75
C VAL A 720 -30.20 3.37 18.16
N PRO A 721 -31.47 3.72 18.46
CA PRO A 721 -32.08 3.45 19.77
C PRO A 721 -32.03 1.97 20.17
N VAL A 722 -32.40 1.05 19.26
CA VAL A 722 -32.38 -0.38 19.55
C VAL A 722 -30.95 -0.89 19.74
N TRP A 723 -29.98 -0.40 18.96
CA TRP A 723 -28.57 -0.72 19.15
C TRP A 723 -28.08 -0.34 20.55
N GLN A 724 -28.37 0.89 20.99
CA GLN A 724 -28.02 1.39 22.32
C GLN A 724 -28.73 0.61 23.44
N LEU A 725 -30.00 0.27 23.24
CA LEU A 725 -30.75 -0.57 24.18
C LEU A 725 -30.05 -1.93 24.38
N LEU A 726 -29.69 -2.60 23.28
CA LEU A 726 -29.03 -3.91 23.33
C LEU A 726 -27.60 -3.83 23.89
N SER A 727 -26.81 -2.84 23.47
CA SER A 727 -25.41 -2.69 23.91
C SER A 727 -25.29 -2.28 25.38
N SER A 728 -26.27 -1.57 25.93
CA SER A 728 -26.29 -1.15 27.35
C SER A 728 -26.40 -2.32 28.34
N GLN A 729 -26.90 -3.48 27.91
CA GLN A 729 -27.14 -4.64 28.77
C GLN A 729 -25.84 -5.18 29.41
N ALA A 730 -25.92 -5.65 30.65
CA ALA A 730 -24.74 -6.03 31.44
C ALA A 730 -23.99 -7.23 30.83
N GLU A 731 -24.73 -8.17 30.27
CA GLU A 731 -24.26 -9.42 29.67
C GLU A 731 -23.68 -9.23 28.26
N VAL A 732 -24.05 -8.12 27.60
CA VAL A 732 -23.77 -7.86 26.19
C VAL A 732 -22.44 -7.15 26.02
N ARG A 733 -21.66 -7.61 25.04
CA ARG A 733 -20.45 -6.93 24.54
C ARG A 733 -20.56 -6.72 23.05
N LEU A 734 -19.97 -5.63 22.53
CA LEU A 734 -19.90 -5.47 21.08
C LEU A 734 -18.80 -6.39 20.56
N ALA A 735 -19.04 -7.06 19.44
CA ALA A 735 -18.07 -7.93 18.80
C ALA A 735 -17.96 -7.60 17.31
N GLY A 736 -16.72 -7.52 16.83
CA GLY A 736 -16.41 -7.14 15.45
C GLY A 736 -16.21 -8.33 14.52
N LEU A 737 -15.87 -8.03 13.26
CA LEU A 737 -15.66 -9.03 12.21
C LEU A 737 -14.60 -10.09 12.58
N GLY A 738 -13.57 -9.72 13.34
CA GLY A 738 -12.51 -10.66 13.73
C GLY A 738 -13.03 -11.78 14.64
N ALA A 739 -13.88 -11.44 15.62
CA ALA A 739 -14.50 -12.44 16.48
C ALA A 739 -15.52 -13.29 15.71
N ARG A 740 -16.28 -12.68 14.79
CA ARG A 740 -17.24 -13.38 13.91
C ARG A 740 -16.54 -14.43 13.03
N ASP A 741 -15.40 -14.07 12.43
CA ASP A 741 -14.61 -15.00 11.60
C ASP A 741 -14.01 -16.16 12.42
N SER A 742 -13.59 -15.89 13.65
CA SER A 742 -13.14 -16.93 14.59
C SER A 742 -14.29 -17.91 14.96
N LEU A 743 -15.45 -17.38 15.34
CA LEU A 743 -16.61 -18.16 15.77
C LEU A 743 -17.18 -19.04 14.65
N ARG A 744 -17.31 -18.49 13.43
CA ARG A 744 -17.79 -19.25 12.27
C ARG A 744 -16.82 -20.36 11.88
N LEU A 745 -15.52 -20.11 11.98
CA LEU A 745 -14.48 -21.09 11.67
C LEU A 745 -14.53 -22.25 12.66
N GLU A 746 -14.64 -21.95 13.96
CA GLU A 746 -14.84 -22.96 15.00
C GLU A 746 -16.11 -23.79 14.78
N ALA A 747 -17.20 -23.16 14.33
CA ALA A 747 -18.46 -23.82 13.99
C ALA A 747 -18.42 -24.55 12.62
N GLY A 748 -17.34 -24.45 11.86
CA GLY A 748 -17.22 -25.09 10.54
C GLY A 748 -18.15 -24.51 9.47
N LEU A 749 -18.59 -23.26 9.62
CA LEU A 749 -19.47 -22.57 8.68
C LEU A 749 -18.68 -22.00 7.49
N CYS A 750 -19.29 -22.02 6.31
CA CYS A 750 -18.69 -21.53 5.07
C CYS A 750 -18.71 -20.00 5.01
N LEU A 751 -17.62 -19.39 4.55
CA LEU A 751 -17.60 -17.99 4.14
C LEU A 751 -17.51 -17.90 2.61
N TYR A 752 -18.43 -17.15 1.99
CA TYR A 752 -18.40 -16.93 0.54
C TYR A 752 -17.07 -16.29 0.10
N GLY A 753 -16.49 -16.81 -0.98
CA GLY A 753 -15.18 -16.42 -1.48
C GLY A 753 -14.01 -17.17 -0.83
N HIS A 754 -14.25 -17.96 0.21
CA HIS A 754 -13.25 -18.85 0.81
C HIS A 754 -13.66 -20.31 0.59
N GLU A 755 -14.79 -20.73 1.17
CA GLU A 755 -15.30 -22.10 1.03
C GLU A 755 -16.29 -22.26 -0.13
N LEU A 756 -16.91 -21.17 -0.58
CA LEU A 756 -17.93 -21.16 -1.63
C LEU A 756 -17.52 -20.21 -2.75
N ASP A 757 -17.71 -20.66 -3.99
CA ASP A 757 -17.58 -19.87 -5.20
C ASP A 757 -18.47 -20.46 -6.31
N GLU A 758 -18.49 -19.80 -7.46
CA GLU A 758 -19.34 -20.15 -8.59
C GLU A 758 -18.95 -21.45 -9.31
N ASP A 759 -17.84 -22.09 -8.93
CA ASP A 759 -17.44 -23.41 -9.44
C ASP A 759 -17.55 -24.51 -8.39
N THR A 760 -17.93 -24.16 -7.17
CA THR A 760 -18.08 -25.08 -6.07
C THR A 760 -19.56 -25.42 -5.89
N THR A 761 -19.88 -26.70 -6.00
CA THR A 761 -21.24 -27.19 -5.80
C THR A 761 -21.59 -27.33 -4.30
N PRO A 762 -22.88 -27.28 -3.92
CA PRO A 762 -23.30 -27.56 -2.55
C PRO A 762 -22.84 -28.94 -2.04
N SER A 763 -22.76 -29.94 -2.93
CA SER A 763 -22.30 -31.29 -2.56
C SER A 763 -20.81 -31.33 -2.22
N GLU A 764 -19.95 -30.65 -2.99
CA GLU A 764 -18.53 -30.50 -2.68
C GLU A 764 -18.31 -29.74 -1.36
N ALA A 765 -19.10 -28.70 -1.11
CA ALA A 765 -19.04 -27.90 0.10
C ALA A 765 -19.56 -28.62 1.36
N GLY A 766 -20.04 -29.86 1.24
CA GLY A 766 -20.67 -30.58 2.35
C GLY A 766 -22.00 -29.97 2.80
N LEU A 767 -22.65 -29.22 1.90
CA LEU A 767 -23.91 -28.51 2.11
C LEU A 767 -25.10 -29.22 1.43
N SER A 768 -24.98 -30.50 1.06
CA SER A 768 -26.08 -31.28 0.45
C SER A 768 -27.43 -31.21 1.19
N TRP A 769 -27.43 -30.86 2.47
CA TRP A 769 -28.63 -30.67 3.30
C TRP A 769 -29.43 -29.40 2.95
N VAL A 770 -28.83 -28.40 2.29
CA VAL A 770 -29.51 -27.18 1.83
C VAL A 770 -30.43 -27.42 0.62
N VAL A 771 -30.44 -28.65 0.08
CA VAL A 771 -31.40 -29.13 -0.91
C VAL A 771 -32.37 -30.08 -0.20
N PRO A 772 -33.54 -29.60 0.27
CA PRO A 772 -34.52 -30.42 0.98
C PRO A 772 -35.02 -31.58 0.12
N LYS A 773 -35.52 -32.65 0.75
CA LYS A 773 -36.01 -33.84 0.02
C LYS A 773 -37.06 -33.50 -1.04
N ALA A 774 -37.99 -32.58 -0.73
CA ALA A 774 -39.04 -32.13 -1.65
C ALA A 774 -38.48 -31.47 -2.93
N ARG A 775 -37.25 -30.95 -2.89
CA ARG A 775 -36.57 -30.33 -4.04
C ARG A 775 -35.75 -31.32 -4.86
N ARG A 776 -35.69 -32.60 -4.48
CA ARG A 776 -34.86 -33.61 -5.16
C ARG A 776 -35.57 -34.39 -6.25
N GLU A 777 -36.90 -34.41 -6.23
CA GLU A 777 -37.72 -35.26 -7.09
C GLU A 777 -38.97 -34.51 -7.57
N GLY A 778 -39.64 -35.05 -8.60
CA GLY A 778 -40.92 -34.52 -9.11
C GLY A 778 -40.82 -33.14 -9.76
N ALA A 779 -41.95 -32.42 -9.81
CA ALA A 779 -42.04 -31.13 -10.50
C ALA A 779 -41.21 -30.00 -9.84
N LYS A 780 -40.86 -30.15 -8.55
CA LYS A 780 -40.14 -29.14 -7.76
C LYS A 780 -38.61 -29.20 -7.92
N ASN A 781 -38.08 -30.17 -8.65
CA ASN A 781 -36.65 -30.37 -8.87
C ASN A 781 -36.02 -29.40 -9.92
N LYS A 782 -36.74 -28.32 -10.28
CA LYS A 782 -36.41 -27.40 -11.37
C LYS A 782 -35.89 -26.03 -10.89
N PHE A 783 -34.96 -26.03 -9.94
CA PHE A 783 -34.15 -24.84 -9.66
C PHE A 783 -32.99 -24.73 -10.65
N ILE A 784 -32.44 -23.53 -10.81
CA ILE A 784 -31.26 -23.30 -11.67
C ILE A 784 -30.10 -24.21 -11.20
N GLY A 785 -29.42 -24.89 -12.12
CA GLY A 785 -28.30 -25.78 -11.78
C GLY A 785 -28.69 -27.12 -11.12
N SER A 786 -29.99 -27.44 -11.05
CA SER A 786 -30.45 -28.67 -10.38
C SER A 786 -29.94 -29.95 -11.02
N GLU A 787 -29.74 -29.99 -12.34
CA GLU A 787 -29.28 -31.20 -13.05
C GLU A 787 -27.97 -31.76 -12.46
N GLU A 788 -26.94 -30.93 -12.34
CA GLU A 788 -25.65 -31.35 -11.80
C GLU A 788 -25.73 -31.62 -10.29
N ILE A 789 -26.41 -30.74 -9.54
CA ILE A 789 -26.53 -30.88 -8.08
C ILE A 789 -27.25 -32.17 -7.70
N LEU A 790 -28.37 -32.48 -8.36
CA LEU A 790 -29.13 -33.70 -8.11
C LEU A 790 -28.37 -34.95 -8.55
N ALA A 791 -27.63 -34.89 -9.65
CA ALA A 791 -26.77 -35.99 -10.08
C ALA A 791 -25.68 -36.28 -9.04
N GLN A 792 -25.04 -35.26 -8.47
CA GLN A 792 -24.05 -35.42 -7.39
C GLN A 792 -24.64 -35.92 -6.07
N LEU A 793 -25.89 -35.54 -5.76
CA LEU A 793 -26.61 -36.05 -4.59
C LEU A 793 -26.93 -37.55 -4.73
N ALA A 794 -27.29 -37.99 -5.95
CA ALA A 794 -27.57 -39.38 -6.27
C ALA A 794 -26.28 -40.22 -6.33
N ASP A 795 -25.20 -39.68 -6.90
CA ASP A 795 -23.91 -40.35 -7.03
C ASP A 795 -22.76 -39.48 -6.51
N LYS A 796 -22.31 -39.81 -5.29
CA LYS A 796 -21.18 -39.13 -4.66
C LYS A 796 -19.86 -39.33 -5.40
N SER A 797 -19.73 -40.25 -6.36
CA SER A 797 -18.50 -40.42 -7.13
C SER A 797 -18.23 -39.24 -8.08
N ARG A 798 -19.26 -38.46 -8.42
CA ARG A 798 -19.22 -37.37 -9.40
C ARG A 798 -18.34 -36.18 -8.99
N TYR A 799 -18.19 -35.93 -7.70
CA TYR A 799 -17.30 -34.87 -7.21
C TYR A 799 -15.97 -35.44 -6.67
N LYS A 800 -14.85 -34.80 -7.02
CA LYS A 800 -13.49 -35.31 -6.73
C LYS A 800 -12.91 -34.83 -5.40
N ARG A 801 -13.38 -33.70 -4.89
CA ARG A 801 -12.94 -33.07 -3.64
C ARG A 801 -14.10 -32.80 -2.70
N LEU A 802 -13.84 -32.74 -1.40
CA LEU A 802 -14.85 -32.41 -0.39
C LEU A 802 -14.26 -31.42 0.62
N ARG A 803 -15.07 -30.45 1.04
CA ARG A 803 -14.74 -29.58 2.17
C ARG A 803 -14.63 -30.40 3.46
N ALA A 804 -13.51 -30.27 4.15
CA ALA A 804 -13.23 -31.00 5.38
C ALA A 804 -12.49 -30.10 6.40
N GLY A 805 -12.59 -30.47 7.67
CA GLY A 805 -11.81 -29.84 8.74
C GLY A 805 -10.45 -30.50 8.88
N LEU A 806 -9.45 -29.71 9.22
CA LEU A 806 -8.07 -30.12 9.50
C LEU A 806 -7.63 -29.55 10.84
N MET A 807 -6.91 -30.36 11.61
CA MET A 807 -6.29 -29.95 12.86
C MET A 807 -4.78 -30.20 12.77
N PRO A 808 -3.98 -29.16 12.48
CA PRO A 808 -2.52 -29.25 12.60
C PRO A 808 -2.09 -29.58 14.03
N ALA A 809 -1.15 -30.52 14.18
CA ALA A 809 -0.64 -30.96 15.48
C ALA A 809 0.34 -29.94 16.09
N SER A 810 1.02 -29.16 15.26
CA SER A 810 2.02 -28.16 15.67
C SER A 810 2.22 -27.11 14.59
N GLY A 811 3.05 -26.11 14.87
CA GLY A 811 3.43 -25.06 13.92
C GLY A 811 2.49 -23.85 13.89
N PRO A 812 2.72 -22.90 12.97
CA PRO A 812 1.83 -21.77 12.73
C PRO A 812 0.48 -22.24 12.14
N PRO A 813 -0.63 -21.49 12.32
CA PRO A 813 -1.89 -21.81 11.66
C PRO A 813 -1.73 -21.85 10.14
N ALA A 814 -2.19 -22.93 9.52
CA ALA A 814 -2.27 -23.01 8.07
C ALA A 814 -3.43 -22.14 7.60
N ARG A 815 -3.11 -21.07 6.87
CA ARG A 815 -4.07 -20.09 6.35
C ARG A 815 -4.46 -20.43 4.92
N GLU A 816 -5.41 -19.67 4.38
CA GLU A 816 -5.85 -19.75 2.99
C GLU A 816 -4.67 -19.85 2.01
N GLY A 817 -4.78 -20.79 1.07
CA GLY A 817 -3.77 -21.05 0.05
C GLY A 817 -2.66 -22.01 0.47
N ALA A 818 -2.60 -22.44 1.74
CA ALA A 818 -1.65 -23.47 2.16
C ALA A 818 -1.97 -24.83 1.53
N ASP A 819 -0.95 -25.51 1.00
CA ASP A 819 -1.10 -26.85 0.42
C ASP A 819 -1.38 -27.89 1.50
N ILE A 820 -2.25 -28.84 1.18
CA ILE A 820 -2.52 -30.04 1.98
C ILE A 820 -1.86 -31.20 1.24
N GLU A 821 -0.85 -31.80 1.86
CA GLU A 821 -0.06 -32.90 1.31
C GLU A 821 -0.32 -34.22 2.05
N THR A 822 -0.11 -35.34 1.37
CA THR A 822 0.07 -36.65 2.00
C THR A 822 1.42 -36.73 2.70
N LEU A 823 1.67 -37.81 3.45
CA LEU A 823 2.93 -37.98 4.18
C LEU A 823 4.16 -38.15 3.26
N ASP A 824 3.94 -38.60 2.03
CA ASP A 824 4.93 -38.75 0.94
C ASP A 824 5.09 -37.47 0.09
N GLY A 825 4.37 -36.39 0.42
CA GLY A 825 4.54 -35.07 -0.21
C GLY A 825 3.68 -34.84 -1.46
N GLN A 826 2.68 -35.68 -1.74
CA GLN A 826 1.73 -35.44 -2.82
C GLN A 826 0.70 -34.39 -2.38
N VAL A 827 0.53 -33.32 -3.16
CA VAL A 827 -0.53 -32.33 -2.93
C VAL A 827 -1.90 -32.95 -3.22
N VAL A 828 -2.77 -32.98 -2.21
CA VAL A 828 -4.12 -33.57 -2.26
C VAL A 828 -5.22 -32.58 -1.91
N GLY A 829 -4.89 -31.31 -1.70
CA GLY A 829 -5.87 -30.27 -1.42
C GLY A 829 -5.26 -28.92 -1.09
N THR A 830 -6.12 -27.97 -0.76
CA THR A 830 -5.72 -26.62 -0.36
C THR A 830 -6.60 -26.13 0.79
N VAL A 831 -5.98 -25.42 1.74
CA VAL A 831 -6.67 -24.74 2.84
C VAL A 831 -7.42 -23.52 2.31
N THR A 832 -8.68 -23.37 2.69
CA THR A 832 -9.55 -22.24 2.34
C THR A 832 -9.67 -21.22 3.48
N SER A 833 -9.72 -21.70 4.73
CA SER A 833 -9.73 -20.86 5.93
C SER A 833 -8.89 -21.51 7.01
N GLY A 834 -8.18 -20.73 7.83
CA GLY A 834 -7.51 -21.30 9.00
C GLY A 834 -6.88 -20.28 9.95
N SER A 835 -6.95 -20.61 11.23
CA SER A 835 -6.50 -19.75 12.33
C SER A 835 -6.25 -20.58 13.60
N MET A 836 -5.79 -19.92 14.67
CA MET A 836 -5.77 -20.49 16.01
C MET A 836 -7.16 -20.33 16.64
N SER A 837 -7.76 -21.43 17.11
CA SER A 837 -9.05 -21.41 17.82
C SER A 837 -8.87 -20.92 19.26
N PRO A 838 -9.49 -19.79 19.66
CA PRO A 838 -9.47 -19.30 21.03
C PRO A 838 -10.02 -20.29 22.06
N CYS A 839 -11.05 -21.06 21.69
CA CYS A 839 -11.71 -22.00 22.59
C CYS A 839 -10.92 -23.31 22.75
N LEU A 840 -10.35 -23.84 21.66
CA LEU A 840 -9.62 -25.11 21.69
C LEU A 840 -8.14 -24.94 22.03
N LYS A 841 -7.58 -23.72 21.89
CA LYS A 841 -6.13 -23.42 21.97
C LYS A 841 -5.32 -24.28 21.00
N LYS A 842 -5.90 -24.57 19.83
CA LYS A 842 -5.31 -25.39 18.76
C LYS A 842 -5.50 -24.68 17.43
N ASN A 843 -4.60 -24.95 16.48
CA ASN A 843 -4.80 -24.51 15.11
C ASN A 843 -5.91 -25.36 14.46
N ILE A 844 -6.79 -24.70 13.73
CA ILE A 844 -7.87 -25.33 12.96
C ILE A 844 -7.91 -24.72 11.57
N SER A 845 -8.21 -25.55 10.57
CA SER A 845 -8.28 -25.13 9.18
C SER A 845 -9.42 -25.85 8.47
N ILE A 846 -10.10 -25.18 7.55
CA ILE A 846 -11.03 -25.77 6.58
C ILE A 846 -10.32 -25.81 5.23
N GLY A 847 -10.49 -26.88 4.48
CA GLY A 847 -9.95 -26.97 3.13
C GLY A 847 -10.70 -27.98 2.27
N TYR A 848 -10.44 -27.93 0.97
CA TYR A 848 -10.93 -28.95 0.03
C TYR A 848 -9.89 -30.04 -0.12
N ILE A 849 -10.28 -31.28 0.16
CA ILE A 849 -9.39 -32.46 0.09
C ILE A 849 -9.92 -33.43 -0.96
N ASN A 850 -9.04 -33.90 -1.83
CA ASN A 850 -9.34 -34.88 -2.87
C ASN A 850 -9.67 -36.25 -2.24
N LYS A 851 -10.60 -36.98 -2.86
CA LYS A 851 -10.84 -38.39 -2.54
C LYS A 851 -9.63 -39.24 -2.95
N PRO A 852 -9.26 -40.28 -2.17
CA PRO A 852 -9.92 -40.77 -0.96
C PRO A 852 -9.41 -40.14 0.36
N HIS A 853 -8.56 -39.11 0.31
CA HIS A 853 -7.83 -38.54 1.46
C HIS A 853 -8.70 -37.67 2.38
N ASN A 854 -9.96 -37.43 2.03
CA ASN A 854 -10.89 -36.57 2.77
C ASN A 854 -11.63 -37.28 3.93
N LYS A 855 -11.30 -38.54 4.23
CA LYS A 855 -11.96 -39.31 5.30
C LYS A 855 -11.51 -38.82 6.68
N GLN A 856 -12.44 -38.80 7.64
CA GLN A 856 -12.12 -38.47 9.03
C GLN A 856 -11.03 -39.42 9.56
N GLY A 857 -10.04 -38.86 10.26
CA GLY A 857 -8.94 -39.59 10.86
C GLY A 857 -7.72 -39.77 9.95
N THR A 858 -7.82 -39.43 8.66
CA THR A 858 -6.67 -39.49 7.73
C THR A 858 -5.57 -38.52 8.18
N ASP A 859 -4.33 -39.04 8.26
CA ASP A 859 -3.13 -38.26 8.53
C ASP A 859 -2.62 -37.61 7.24
N LEU A 860 -2.40 -36.30 7.30
CA LEU A 860 -1.93 -35.43 6.22
C LEU A 860 -0.88 -34.47 6.77
N GLN A 861 -0.36 -33.60 5.90
CA GLN A 861 0.53 -32.50 6.28
C GLN A 861 0.03 -31.21 5.65
N VAL A 862 0.25 -30.08 6.32
CA VAL A 862 0.01 -28.75 5.77
C VAL A 862 1.34 -28.04 5.56
N VAL A 863 1.49 -27.39 4.40
CA VAL A 863 2.71 -26.66 4.05
C VAL A 863 2.55 -25.20 4.41
N VAL A 864 3.32 -24.73 5.38
CA VAL A 864 3.31 -23.32 5.81
C VAL A 864 4.70 -22.74 5.70
N ARG A 865 4.86 -21.73 4.82
CA ARG A 865 6.14 -21.06 4.54
C ARG A 865 7.25 -22.07 4.19
N GLY A 866 6.92 -23.06 3.34
CA GLY A 866 7.85 -24.11 2.87
C GLY A 866 8.14 -25.22 3.88
N LYS A 867 7.59 -25.16 5.10
CA LYS A 867 7.75 -26.21 6.12
C LYS A 867 6.49 -27.06 6.23
N ARG A 868 6.66 -28.38 6.38
CA ARG A 868 5.58 -29.33 6.52
C ARG A 868 5.24 -29.56 7.99
N TYR A 869 3.96 -29.45 8.32
CA TYR A 869 3.45 -29.69 9.67
C TYR A 869 2.39 -30.81 9.63
N PRO A 870 2.48 -31.82 10.51
CA PRO A 870 1.48 -32.89 10.58
C PRO A 870 0.09 -32.32 10.88
N ALA A 871 -0.93 -32.81 10.18
CA ALA A 871 -2.33 -32.45 10.36
C ALA A 871 -3.23 -33.69 10.25
N LYS A 872 -4.38 -33.65 10.91
CA LYS A 872 -5.38 -34.73 10.83
C LYS A 872 -6.69 -34.21 10.28
N VAL A 873 -7.31 -34.97 9.39
CA VAL A 873 -8.68 -34.70 8.95
C VAL A 873 -9.65 -34.95 10.11
N VAL A 874 -10.40 -33.94 10.51
CA VAL A 874 -11.35 -33.98 11.62
C VAL A 874 -12.76 -33.63 11.17
N LYS A 875 -13.75 -34.11 11.92
CA LYS A 875 -15.14 -33.77 11.70
C LYS A 875 -15.40 -32.34 12.16
N MET A 876 -16.13 -31.56 11.36
CA MET A 876 -16.68 -30.26 11.75
C MET A 876 -18.09 -30.42 12.33
N PRO A 877 -18.52 -29.54 13.25
CA PRO A 877 -17.82 -28.36 13.74
C PRO A 877 -16.61 -28.70 14.66
N PHE A 878 -15.62 -27.81 14.77
CA PHE A 878 -14.48 -28.00 15.67
C PHE A 878 -14.88 -27.75 17.13
N VAL A 879 -15.72 -26.75 17.36
CA VAL A 879 -16.39 -26.48 18.64
C VAL A 879 -17.87 -26.81 18.46
N PRO A 880 -18.48 -27.67 19.29
CA PRO A 880 -19.89 -28.04 19.16
C PRO A 880 -20.81 -26.82 19.12
N THR A 881 -21.74 -26.80 18.17
CA THR A 881 -22.76 -25.76 18.07
C THR A 881 -23.82 -25.91 19.17
N LYS A 882 -24.32 -24.80 19.72
CA LYS A 882 -25.31 -24.75 20.80
C LYS A 882 -26.65 -24.15 20.38
N TYR A 883 -27.09 -24.41 19.14
CA TYR A 883 -28.38 -23.93 18.66
C TYR A 883 -29.52 -24.43 19.56
N TYR A 884 -30.41 -23.52 19.94
CA TYR A 884 -31.52 -23.86 20.82
C TYR A 884 -32.52 -24.80 20.15
N LYS A 885 -32.88 -25.85 20.89
CA LYS A 885 -33.96 -26.77 20.59
C LYS A 885 -34.83 -26.85 21.85
N PRO A 886 -36.17 -26.76 21.73
CA PRO A 886 -37.09 -26.76 22.87
C PRO A 886 -37.05 -28.07 23.66
#